data_AF-A0A416RUI7-F1
#
_entry.id   AF-A0A416RUI7-F1
#
_cell.length_a   1.000
_cell.length_b   1.000
_cell.length_c   1.000
_cell.angle_alpha   90.00
_cell.angle_beta   90.00
_cell.angle_gamma   90.00
#
_symmetry.space_group_name_H-M   'P 1'
#
loop_
_entity.id
_entity.type
_entity.pdbx_description
1 polymer ?
#
loop_
_entity_poly.entity_id
_entity_poly.type
_entity_poly.pdbx_seq_one_letter_code
_entity_poly.pdbx_strand_id
1 'polypeptide(L)'
;MRERNLKHRCARAVFTTILAASLALSSTGFTVLAEEADGTENSTQAPVQEETQTPTPDADTSSTDDAEIPENLPSNDIEGQEEQPSSDEVQNQEEQPAAAQRNAAPAAVSAQNEQHELRLVYGDSALADEDAFILLIMGDGFKADEQEKFFTESKNTSEYVMATSPYDEFQDTVKIYALSVVSNESGAKGDSALTYEEAQADKRDTYFSSSYYTSGMQRLLSIGNEGREKANTLKNKYLPAADFNVIIVNATTYGGSGGSVCVASLNNESLEMMLHELGHTIAGLSDEYYAGDSYAGEFDNMTAESDPAKVKWAKYIGKNGVGVYEYDNGGDGWYRPHENCKMRFLGKRYEFCEVCKDSLRRAFCKNSNVTHMQFQTYAEVLRESEDPLDMKQYFILRKGSAETIGSDPDVANDLTLTFYDADGNNSTSDTPTKRGSYQVKASFAGNNTYDSCELTTSYTLDYPDIISLQADSKVYDGKPVDIKCTVDYAKEYLTKIHYTGQIPYSTTPEQTNTYDSDTAPITPGTYTAAVTAYDKSSNEIIGQASVEYTIKFKTTALADNNTGNYLGAQSYYNNQNIVFVGEGFTAAEQDKFEAIAKKYYDYFRNTEPYKEANLYFNYHTVEVISNDSGISKPGATKDTYFGLSVNANGKIQPTDLSTGAAMYLGNNQITSYYKGAIVIVNDDSVKGGARVDNKRVTLYAGPNEEGMKYAATEFMNYYAGSPEGTDWMKDDASKDAARTQMLKKVYYFWSGYSYAPVMSRAYNETFIENGSPIDLAPYFHTYINGIEVKDVSYNMTYFENKDGNLGEELTGAPSKAGSYFAKADLVPDEGKKTKKVTLDGQTHTLPIARGITPYTIQTKAVDKTALNNEITNAKTKLADESKYTQDTADALKKALAAAEKVSAQDDATQEEVDNALSNLKKAIQGLKEKTPDKATSTITSNGDKNVPHITVEGIFSDNAALNVKKIPASDDTYKKLKAKVASGMKILGAYDLTISGEAKGPFTITFDVGKDYNGRKAIVYHMLDNGEIESKETVVKDGKVVITVDSLSPFMVTVSEKSGTAKTAAKTGDHAPVIPMLLVCILAGGAVVFTVKKKKWS
;
A
#
# COMPACT_ATOMS: atom_id res chain seq x y z
N MET A 1 -2.77 -33.29 25.21
CA MET A 1 -3.30 -32.88 26.53
C MET A 1 -4.11 -31.59 26.31
N ARG A 2 -5.44 -31.63 26.52
CA ARG A 2 -6.45 -30.53 26.56
C ARG A 2 -6.41 -29.53 25.39
N GLU A 3 -7.37 -29.42 24.45
CA GLU A 3 -8.84 -29.48 24.53
C GLU A 3 -9.45 -29.11 25.89
N ARG A 4 -9.74 -27.81 26.06
CA ARG A 4 -10.93 -27.31 26.76
C ARG A 4 -11.05 -25.78 26.65
N ASN A 5 -12.25 -25.35 26.25
CA ASN A 5 -12.89 -24.06 26.48
C ASN A 5 -12.78 -22.93 25.43
N LEU A 6 -13.42 -23.16 24.28
CA LEU A 6 -14.35 -22.18 23.69
C LEU A 6 -15.73 -22.35 24.37
N LYS A 7 -16.26 -21.32 25.03
CA LYS A 7 -17.71 -21.00 25.19
C LYS A 7 -17.90 -19.80 26.12
N HIS A 8 -18.92 -18.98 25.80
CA HIS A 8 -19.40 -17.72 26.41
C HIS A 8 -18.76 -16.51 25.68
N ARG A 9 -19.49 -15.68 24.91
CA ARG A 9 -20.85 -15.16 25.09
C ARG A 9 -21.46 -14.74 23.74
N CYS A 10 -22.73 -15.04 23.51
CA CYS A 10 -23.58 -14.29 22.59
C CYS A 10 -25.05 -14.31 23.07
N ALA A 11 -25.79 -13.26 22.72
CA ALA A 11 -27.19 -12.89 23.08
C ALA A 11 -27.38 -12.33 24.50
N ARG A 12 -28.11 -11.23 24.77
CA ARG A 12 -29.10 -10.36 24.09
C ARG A 12 -29.17 -9.08 25.01
N ALA A 13 -29.53 -7.86 24.63
CA ALA A 13 -30.70 -7.43 23.89
C ALA A 13 -30.59 -5.94 23.49
N VAL A 14 -31.25 -5.63 22.37
CA VAL A 14 -31.54 -4.31 21.80
C VAL A 14 -32.69 -3.64 22.56
N PHE A 15 -32.58 -2.33 22.83
CA PHE A 15 -33.74 -1.42 22.88
C PHE A 15 -33.32 0.02 22.45
N THR A 16 -33.86 0.42 21.31
CA THR A 16 -34.06 1.78 20.76
C THR A 16 -34.86 2.65 21.77
N THR A 17 -34.81 3.98 21.91
CA THR A 17 -34.86 5.10 20.93
C THR A 17 -34.84 6.47 21.67
N ILE A 18 -34.25 7.51 21.05
CA ILE A 18 -34.74 8.91 20.86
C ILE A 18 -34.50 10.09 21.87
N LEU A 19 -33.93 11.18 21.28
CA LEU A 19 -34.00 12.65 21.54
C LEU A 19 -33.29 13.24 22.79
N ALA A 20 -32.71 14.44 22.79
CA ALA A 20 -32.67 15.57 21.84
C ALA A 20 -31.47 16.49 22.15
N ALA A 21 -31.05 17.26 21.15
CA ALA A 21 -30.04 18.31 21.22
C ALA A 21 -30.56 19.67 21.71
N SER A 22 -29.68 20.46 22.31
CA SER A 22 -29.57 21.94 22.24
C SER A 22 -28.22 22.34 22.87
N LEU A 23 -27.19 22.79 22.12
CA LEU A 23 -26.93 24.20 21.69
C LEU A 23 -27.20 25.20 22.84
N ALA A 24 -26.30 26.08 23.27
CA ALA A 24 -25.10 26.62 22.63
C ALA A 24 -24.18 27.35 23.63
N LEU A 25 -22.94 27.61 23.19
CA LEU A 25 -22.13 28.83 23.40
C LEU A 25 -21.96 29.37 24.83
N SER A 26 -20.74 29.28 25.38
CA SER A 26 -19.88 30.46 25.46
C SER A 26 -18.44 30.09 25.86
N SER A 27 -17.54 30.77 25.17
CA SER A 27 -16.08 30.78 25.25
C SER A 27 -15.52 31.30 26.57
N THR A 28 -14.18 31.22 26.62
CA THR A 28 -13.20 31.96 27.43
C THR A 28 -12.94 31.48 28.85
N GLY A 29 -11.97 30.56 28.94
CA GLY A 29 -10.71 30.62 29.69
C GLY A 29 -10.62 31.45 30.97
N PHE A 30 -9.95 30.87 31.98
CA PHE A 30 -8.88 31.56 32.70
C PHE A 30 -7.97 30.52 33.39
N THR A 31 -6.69 30.86 33.37
CA THR A 31 -5.54 30.21 34.00
C THR A 31 -5.45 30.50 35.50
N VAL A 32 -5.05 29.45 36.23
CA VAL A 32 -4.10 29.35 37.36
C VAL A 32 -4.14 30.33 38.54
N LEU A 33 -4.06 29.69 39.72
CA LEU A 33 -3.45 30.05 41.02
C LEU A 33 -4.51 29.97 42.12
N ALA A 34 -4.27 29.54 43.36
CA ALA A 34 -3.27 28.77 44.09
C ALA A 34 -3.79 28.77 45.56
N GLU A 35 -3.18 27.99 46.46
CA GLU A 35 -3.34 28.06 47.94
C GLU A 35 -4.69 27.61 48.53
N GLU A 36 -4.77 26.97 49.70
CA GLU A 36 -3.83 26.25 50.57
C GLU A 36 -4.68 25.57 51.67
N ALA A 37 -4.10 24.54 52.29
CA ALA A 37 -4.27 24.12 53.70
C ALA A 37 -5.69 23.79 54.26
N ASP A 38 -5.88 22.54 54.69
CA ASP A 38 -5.61 22.10 56.08
C ASP A 38 -6.52 20.93 56.51
N GLY A 39 -5.93 19.98 57.23
CA GLY A 39 -6.50 19.50 58.49
C GLY A 39 -7.48 18.31 58.49
N THR A 40 -6.97 17.19 59.01
CA THR A 40 -7.57 16.31 60.05
C THR A 40 -8.59 15.23 59.60
N GLU A 41 -8.20 13.95 59.71
CA GLU A 41 -8.55 12.97 60.78
C GLU A 41 -9.91 12.28 60.55
N ASN A 42 -10.16 10.98 60.80
CA ASN A 42 -9.41 9.85 61.36
C ASN A 42 -10.32 8.59 61.28
N SER A 43 -9.71 7.40 61.17
CA SER A 43 -10.16 6.08 61.66
C SER A 43 -11.38 5.42 60.98
N THR A 44 -11.44 4.10 60.72
CA THR A 44 -11.11 2.93 61.57
C THR A 44 -10.99 1.68 60.66
N GLN A 45 -9.86 0.96 60.69
CA GLN A 45 -9.62 -0.36 61.34
C GLN A 45 -10.46 -1.57 60.87
N ALA A 46 -9.80 -2.49 60.13
CA ALA A 46 -9.40 -3.90 60.46
C ALA A 46 -10.31 -4.75 61.39
N PRO A 47 -10.32 -6.13 61.36
CA PRO A 47 -9.16 -7.04 61.19
C PRO A 47 -9.39 -8.34 60.35
N VAL A 48 -8.36 -8.94 59.72
CA VAL A 48 -7.41 -10.03 60.14
C VAL A 48 -8.02 -11.41 60.44
N GLN A 49 -7.55 -12.45 59.72
CA GLN A 49 -7.02 -13.79 60.15
C GLN A 49 -7.00 -14.72 58.91
N GLU A 50 -5.87 -15.15 58.34
CA GLU A 50 -4.83 -16.09 58.80
C GLU A 50 -5.35 -17.50 59.15
N GLU A 51 -5.00 -18.51 58.34
CA GLU A 51 -4.65 -19.86 58.84
C GLU A 51 -3.89 -20.68 57.78
N THR A 52 -3.08 -21.59 58.30
CA THR A 52 -1.84 -22.15 57.77
C THR A 52 -1.86 -23.69 57.68
N GLN A 53 -0.92 -24.25 56.89
CA GLN A 53 -0.21 -25.56 57.06
C GLN A 53 -0.85 -26.92 56.66
N THR A 54 -0.32 -27.51 55.57
CA THR A 54 0.45 -28.80 55.39
C THR A 54 0.40 -29.95 56.44
N PRO A 55 0.95 -31.20 56.26
CA PRO A 55 1.40 -32.01 55.06
C PRO A 55 1.19 -33.58 55.12
N THR A 56 1.56 -34.31 54.03
CA THR A 56 2.21 -35.69 53.90
C THR A 56 1.50 -37.02 54.30
N PRO A 57 1.99 -38.27 53.98
CA PRO A 57 2.87 -38.84 52.90
C PRO A 57 2.52 -40.32 52.40
N ASP A 58 3.42 -40.90 51.57
CA ASP A 58 3.77 -42.34 51.31
C ASP A 58 2.91 -43.20 50.34
N ALA A 59 3.39 -44.20 49.55
CA ALA A 59 4.71 -44.64 49.03
C ALA A 59 4.48 -45.81 48.00
N ASP A 60 5.38 -45.90 47.00
CA ASP A 60 5.97 -47.08 46.31
C ASP A 60 5.15 -48.12 45.47
N THR A 61 5.52 -48.34 44.19
CA THR A 61 6.03 -49.62 43.59
C THR A 61 6.14 -49.58 42.05
N SER A 62 7.15 -50.31 41.56
CA SER A 62 7.73 -50.47 40.20
C SER A 62 6.85 -51.09 39.09
N SER A 63 7.11 -50.73 37.81
CA SER A 63 7.66 -51.63 36.74
C SER A 63 7.44 -51.11 35.29
N THR A 64 8.55 -50.92 34.57
CA THR A 64 8.88 -51.23 33.14
C THR A 64 7.76 -51.39 32.08
N ASP A 65 7.77 -50.57 31.02
CA ASP A 65 8.18 -50.93 29.64
C ASP A 65 7.71 -49.87 28.60
N ASP A 66 8.70 -49.34 27.87
CA ASP A 66 8.80 -48.88 26.47
C ASP A 66 7.68 -48.11 25.72
N ALA A 67 8.12 -46.97 25.17
CA ALA A 67 8.11 -46.57 23.75
C ALA A 67 7.63 -45.14 23.42
N GLU A 68 8.57 -44.41 22.80
CA GLU A 68 8.47 -43.24 21.90
C GLU A 68 8.49 -41.80 22.46
N ILE A 69 9.73 -41.32 22.56
CA ILE A 69 10.18 -39.92 22.48
C ILE A 69 10.56 -39.65 21.01
N PRO A 70 10.27 -38.46 20.44
CA PRO A 70 11.08 -37.91 19.37
C PRO A 70 11.96 -36.77 19.90
N GLU A 71 13.28 -36.98 19.79
CA GLU A 71 14.36 -36.00 19.97
C GLU A 71 14.39 -34.98 18.83
N ASN A 72 14.85 -33.77 19.11
CA ASN A 72 15.08 -32.72 18.12
C ASN A 72 16.52 -32.20 18.23
N LEU A 73 17.28 -32.41 17.13
CA LEU A 73 18.48 -31.71 16.64
C LEU A 73 19.83 -31.93 17.38
N PRO A 74 21.01 -31.62 16.78
CA PRO A 74 21.28 -30.86 15.54
C PRO A 74 22.40 -31.41 14.59
N SER A 75 22.48 -30.87 13.36
CA SER A 75 23.69 -30.34 12.67
C SER A 75 23.57 -30.40 11.14
N ASN A 76 24.04 -29.34 10.46
CA ASN A 76 24.17 -29.23 9.01
C ASN A 76 25.47 -29.92 8.57
N ASP A 77 25.34 -31.04 7.86
CA ASP A 77 26.23 -31.50 6.79
C ASP A 77 25.53 -32.69 6.12
N ILE A 78 25.16 -32.60 4.84
CA ILE A 78 24.74 -33.78 4.05
C ILE A 78 25.39 -33.70 2.66
N GLU A 79 26.50 -34.41 2.51
CA GLU A 79 26.84 -35.11 1.27
C GLU A 79 26.46 -36.59 1.39
N GLY A 80 26.09 -37.19 0.26
CA GLY A 80 25.52 -38.53 0.14
C GLY A 80 26.48 -39.66 0.50
N GLN A 81 25.93 -40.70 1.11
CA GLN A 81 26.60 -41.91 1.56
C GLN A 81 27.03 -42.83 0.40
N GLU A 82 28.26 -43.35 0.46
CA GLU A 82 28.58 -44.73 0.05
C GLU A 82 29.43 -45.40 1.14
N GLU A 83 29.17 -46.69 1.35
CA GLU A 83 29.49 -47.51 2.53
C GLU A 83 30.99 -47.68 2.84
N GLN A 84 31.34 -47.60 4.12
CA GLN A 84 32.61 -48.08 4.70
C GLN A 84 32.34 -49.26 5.64
N PRO A 85 33.12 -50.36 5.62
CA PRO A 85 33.27 -51.24 6.76
C PRO A 85 34.44 -50.80 7.65
N SER A 86 34.19 -50.91 8.94
CA SER A 86 35.04 -50.63 10.11
C SER A 86 36.36 -51.39 10.20
N SER A 87 37.37 -50.80 10.84
CA SER A 87 38.01 -51.31 12.08
C SER A 87 39.27 -50.53 12.48
N ASP A 88 39.25 -50.04 13.71
CA ASP A 88 40.30 -49.92 14.74
C ASP A 88 41.81 -50.01 14.42
N GLU A 89 42.53 -49.10 15.12
CA GLU A 89 43.88 -49.17 15.71
C GLU A 89 45.11 -49.40 14.81
N VAL A 90 46.10 -48.49 14.91
CA VAL A 90 47.45 -48.73 15.50
C VAL A 90 48.44 -47.62 15.07
N GLN A 91 49.33 -47.34 16.01
CA GLN A 91 50.39 -46.35 16.15
C GLN A 91 51.49 -46.28 15.06
N ASN A 92 52.18 -45.11 15.08
CA ASN A 92 53.62 -44.85 14.82
C ASN A 92 54.28 -45.34 13.52
N GLN A 93 54.93 -44.44 12.79
CA GLN A 93 56.40 -44.37 12.71
C GLN A 93 56.91 -43.21 11.82
N GLU A 94 58.01 -42.60 12.26
CA GLU A 94 58.90 -41.69 11.54
C GLU A 94 59.52 -42.36 10.30
N GLU A 95 59.81 -41.59 9.24
CA GLU A 95 61.14 -41.47 8.61
C GLU A 95 61.09 -40.69 7.27
N GLN A 96 61.88 -39.62 7.20
CA GLN A 96 62.50 -39.09 5.97
C GLN A 96 63.90 -39.75 5.81
N PRO A 97 64.68 -39.52 4.73
CA PRO A 97 64.38 -39.43 3.29
C PRO A 97 65.47 -40.16 2.44
N ALA A 98 65.27 -40.41 1.13
CA ALA A 98 66.41 -40.58 0.20
C ALA A 98 66.03 -40.46 -1.29
N ALA A 99 66.93 -39.83 -2.03
CA ALA A 99 66.83 -39.39 -3.42
C ALA A 99 67.19 -40.44 -4.48
N ALA A 100 66.68 -40.29 -5.72
CA ALA A 100 67.44 -40.51 -6.97
C ALA A 100 66.65 -40.04 -8.23
N GLN A 101 67.42 -39.69 -9.27
CA GLN A 101 67.11 -38.81 -10.40
C GLN A 101 66.51 -39.47 -11.67
N ARG A 102 65.67 -38.69 -12.36
CA ARG A 102 65.60 -38.32 -13.81
C ARG A 102 65.61 -39.39 -14.92
N ASN A 103 64.56 -39.34 -15.75
CA ASN A 103 64.49 -39.12 -17.22
C ASN A 103 63.04 -39.45 -17.68
N ALA A 104 62.33 -38.80 -18.60
CA ALA A 104 62.53 -37.68 -19.51
C ALA A 104 61.13 -37.13 -19.92
N ALA A 105 61.05 -35.85 -20.29
CA ALA A 105 59.83 -35.15 -20.77
C ALA A 105 59.46 -35.55 -22.22
N PRO A 106 58.21 -35.32 -22.70
CA PRO A 106 57.78 -34.00 -23.21
C PRO A 106 56.31 -33.69 -22.81
N ALA A 107 55.70 -32.51 -22.94
CA ALA A 107 55.94 -31.30 -23.70
C ALA A 107 55.42 -30.08 -22.91
N ALA A 108 55.99 -28.91 -23.21
CA ALA A 108 55.79 -27.66 -22.48
C ALA A 108 54.36 -27.11 -22.59
N VAL A 109 53.69 -27.02 -21.44
CA VAL A 109 52.80 -25.90 -21.10
C VAL A 109 53.58 -25.05 -20.10
N SER A 110 53.66 -23.75 -20.36
CA SER A 110 54.44 -22.80 -19.57
C SER A 110 53.98 -22.79 -18.11
N ALA A 111 54.79 -23.38 -17.23
CA ALA A 111 54.74 -23.10 -15.80
C ALA A 111 55.07 -21.61 -15.60
N GLN A 112 54.06 -20.79 -15.31
CA GLN A 112 54.32 -19.55 -14.60
C GLN A 112 54.70 -19.92 -13.18
N ASN A 113 55.85 -19.41 -12.71
CA ASN A 113 56.23 -19.44 -11.30
C ASN A 113 55.08 -18.87 -10.46
N GLU A 114 54.39 -19.68 -9.66
CA GLU A 114 53.51 -19.23 -8.58
C GLU A 114 54.37 -18.60 -7.47
N GLN A 115 54.92 -17.41 -7.72
CA GLN A 115 55.60 -16.65 -6.69
C GLN A 115 54.56 -15.81 -5.95
N HIS A 116 53.92 -16.44 -4.96
CA HIS A 116 53.11 -15.73 -3.97
C HIS A 116 54.04 -14.91 -3.08
N GLU A 117 53.69 -13.65 -2.87
CA GLU A 117 54.38 -12.69 -2.02
C GLU A 117 53.50 -12.37 -0.83
N LEU A 118 54.05 -12.55 0.37
CA LEU A 118 53.40 -12.23 1.64
C LEU A 118 53.96 -10.88 2.15
N ARG A 119 53.09 -9.90 2.42
CA ARG A 119 53.46 -8.60 2.99
C ARG A 119 52.70 -8.34 4.28
N LEU A 120 53.40 -7.92 5.32
CA LEU A 120 52.75 -7.30 6.48
C LEU A 120 52.22 -5.93 6.04
N VAL A 121 50.90 -5.74 6.07
CA VAL A 121 50.25 -4.48 5.66
C VAL A 121 49.76 -3.66 6.84
N TYR A 122 49.66 -4.25 8.03
CA TYR A 122 49.36 -3.58 9.29
C TYR A 122 49.90 -4.38 10.49
N GLY A 123 50.32 -3.69 11.56
CA GLY A 123 50.74 -4.28 12.82
C GLY A 123 52.25 -4.16 13.09
N ASP A 124 52.66 -4.47 14.31
CA ASP A 124 54.07 -4.43 14.70
C ASP A 124 54.85 -5.63 14.13
N SER A 125 55.87 -5.35 13.34
CA SER A 125 56.78 -6.37 12.80
C SER A 125 57.65 -7.05 13.87
N ALA A 126 57.81 -6.44 15.05
CA ALA A 126 58.58 -7.00 16.16
C ALA A 126 57.79 -8.03 16.99
N LEU A 127 56.46 -8.00 16.93
CA LEU A 127 55.60 -9.00 17.58
C LEU A 127 55.68 -10.32 16.79
N ALA A 128 55.96 -11.41 17.51
CA ALA A 128 56.00 -12.75 16.93
C ALA A 128 54.61 -13.16 16.43
N ASP A 129 54.56 -13.89 15.30
CA ASP A 129 53.28 -14.24 14.68
C ASP A 129 52.45 -15.18 15.58
N GLU A 130 53.09 -16.06 16.34
CA GLU A 130 52.46 -16.96 17.30
C GLU A 130 51.84 -16.25 18.51
N ASP A 131 52.22 -15.01 18.78
CA ASP A 131 51.69 -14.22 19.89
C ASP A 131 50.60 -13.23 19.42
N ALA A 132 50.52 -12.94 18.12
CA ALA A 132 49.59 -11.97 17.55
C ALA A 132 48.24 -12.59 17.17
N PHE A 133 47.20 -11.77 17.19
CA PHE A 133 45.97 -12.06 16.45
C PHE A 133 46.20 -11.73 14.96
N ILE A 134 46.00 -12.69 14.05
CA ILE A 134 46.39 -12.55 12.64
C ILE A 134 45.21 -12.69 11.68
N LEU A 135 45.01 -11.64 10.87
CA LEU A 135 44.17 -11.71 9.67
C LEU A 135 45.03 -11.87 8.41
N LEU A 136 44.65 -12.80 7.55
CA LEU A 136 45.27 -12.99 6.24
C LEU A 136 44.33 -12.53 5.12
N ILE A 137 44.70 -11.46 4.43
CA ILE A 137 44.03 -10.95 3.24
C ILE A 137 44.62 -11.62 1.99
N MET A 138 43.77 -12.17 1.13
CA MET A 138 44.10 -12.69 -0.19
C MET A 138 43.29 -11.96 -1.27
N GLY A 139 43.87 -11.80 -2.46
CA GLY A 139 43.22 -11.12 -3.58
C GLY A 139 42.54 -12.08 -4.55
N ASP A 140 41.34 -11.77 -5.01
CA ASP A 140 40.73 -12.41 -6.18
C ASP A 140 40.43 -11.39 -7.28
N GLY A 141 40.55 -11.79 -8.55
CA GLY A 141 40.34 -10.89 -9.68
C GLY A 141 41.45 -9.84 -9.86
N PHE A 142 42.62 -10.03 -9.27
CA PHE A 142 43.80 -9.21 -9.53
C PHE A 142 44.75 -9.97 -10.46
N LYS A 143 45.00 -9.42 -11.65
CA LYS A 143 45.98 -9.96 -12.59
C LYS A 143 47.40 -9.78 -12.09
N ALA A 144 48.36 -10.37 -12.81
CA ALA A 144 49.78 -10.26 -12.50
C ALA A 144 50.28 -8.80 -12.44
N ASP A 145 49.74 -7.93 -13.32
CA ASP A 145 50.04 -6.50 -13.38
C ASP A 145 49.24 -5.65 -12.39
N GLU A 146 48.34 -6.25 -11.60
CA GLU A 146 47.48 -5.58 -10.62
C GLU A 146 47.87 -5.90 -9.17
N GLN A 147 48.94 -6.66 -8.91
CA GLN A 147 49.29 -7.10 -7.55
C GLN A 147 49.69 -5.94 -6.61
N GLU A 148 50.32 -4.88 -7.12
CA GLU A 148 50.57 -3.68 -6.31
C GLU A 148 49.28 -2.94 -5.94
N LYS A 149 48.27 -2.98 -6.82
CA LYS A 149 46.93 -2.48 -6.50
C LYS A 149 46.34 -3.33 -5.36
N PHE A 150 46.40 -4.65 -5.44
CA PHE A 150 45.95 -5.54 -4.37
C PHE A 150 46.60 -5.20 -3.02
N PHE A 151 47.92 -5.02 -2.96
CA PHE A 151 48.59 -4.65 -1.71
C PHE A 151 48.18 -3.28 -1.19
N THR A 152 47.99 -2.30 -2.09
CA THR A 152 47.49 -0.97 -1.72
C THR A 152 46.09 -1.06 -1.13
N GLU A 153 45.18 -1.78 -1.78
CA GLU A 153 43.81 -1.96 -1.27
C GLU A 153 43.76 -2.78 0.02
N SER A 154 44.64 -3.76 0.18
CA SER A 154 44.78 -4.52 1.43
C SER A 154 45.21 -3.61 2.58
N LYS A 155 46.18 -2.71 2.35
CA LYS A 155 46.61 -1.72 3.35
C LYS A 155 45.48 -0.75 3.71
N ASN A 156 44.78 -0.21 2.72
CA ASN A 156 43.63 0.68 2.95
C ASN A 156 42.53 -0.02 3.76
N THR A 157 42.24 -1.29 3.42
CA THR A 157 41.27 -2.14 4.12
C THR A 157 41.68 -2.36 5.57
N SER A 158 42.95 -2.69 5.81
CA SER A 158 43.51 -2.89 7.15
C SER A 158 43.45 -1.61 7.99
N GLU A 159 43.85 -0.46 7.44
CA GLU A 159 43.76 0.84 8.12
C GLU A 159 42.31 1.19 8.48
N TYR A 160 41.35 0.86 7.61
CA TYR A 160 39.93 1.07 7.87
C TYR A 160 39.42 0.22 9.04
N VAL A 161 39.71 -1.09 9.02
CA VAL A 161 39.31 -2.02 10.08
C VAL A 161 39.89 -1.58 11.41
N MET A 162 41.19 -1.30 11.44
CA MET A 162 41.91 -0.96 12.67
C MET A 162 41.62 0.45 13.19
N ALA A 163 40.99 1.31 12.39
CA ALA A 163 40.46 2.59 12.85
C ALA A 163 39.04 2.49 13.44
N THR A 164 38.41 1.31 13.42
CA THR A 164 37.03 1.11 13.87
C THR A 164 37.01 0.51 15.28
N SER A 165 36.24 1.09 16.19
CA SER A 165 36.09 0.51 17.54
C SER A 165 35.35 -0.84 17.53
N PRO A 166 35.84 -1.87 18.24
CA PRO A 166 36.95 -1.85 19.21
C PRO A 166 38.32 -2.30 18.65
N TYR A 167 38.49 -2.44 17.33
CA TYR A 167 39.77 -2.88 16.74
C TYR A 167 40.90 -1.87 17.01
N ASP A 168 40.57 -0.59 17.10
CA ASP A 168 41.48 0.51 17.42
C ASP A 168 42.16 0.38 18.79
N GLU A 169 41.61 -0.44 19.68
CA GLU A 169 42.18 -0.74 21.01
C GLU A 169 43.30 -1.80 20.96
N PHE A 170 43.45 -2.53 19.84
CA PHE A 170 44.32 -3.71 19.72
C PHE A 170 45.45 -3.55 18.70
N GLN A 171 45.90 -2.32 18.45
CA GLN A 171 46.97 -2.04 17.49
C GLN A 171 48.31 -2.70 17.85
N ASP A 172 48.51 -3.01 19.14
CA ASP A 172 49.68 -3.69 19.70
C ASP A 172 49.60 -5.22 19.64
N THR A 173 48.43 -5.77 19.29
CA THR A 173 48.14 -7.21 19.35
C THR A 173 47.78 -7.79 17.98
N VAL A 174 47.22 -6.97 17.08
CA VAL A 174 46.74 -7.41 15.77
C VAL A 174 47.78 -7.21 14.67
N LYS A 175 47.97 -8.23 13.85
CA LYS A 175 48.72 -8.16 12.59
C LYS A 175 47.83 -8.52 11.42
N ILE A 176 48.01 -7.81 10.30
CA ILE A 176 47.29 -8.11 9.06
C ILE A 176 48.31 -8.28 7.95
N TYR A 177 48.27 -9.47 7.33
CA TYR A 177 49.11 -9.81 6.19
C TYR A 177 48.28 -9.84 4.91
N ALA A 178 48.92 -9.50 3.79
CA ALA A 178 48.39 -9.65 2.45
C ALA A 178 49.22 -10.67 1.67
N LEU A 179 48.58 -11.68 1.09
CA LEU A 179 49.22 -12.69 0.24
C LEU A 179 48.78 -12.50 -1.21
N SER A 180 49.74 -12.23 -2.10
CA SER A 180 49.46 -12.06 -3.52
C SER A 180 48.98 -13.36 -4.15
N VAL A 181 47.91 -13.26 -4.94
CA VAL A 181 47.30 -14.38 -5.65
C VAL A 181 46.91 -13.87 -7.03
N VAL A 182 47.49 -14.47 -8.07
CA VAL A 182 47.32 -14.02 -9.46
C VAL A 182 46.09 -14.70 -10.06
N SER A 183 45.10 -13.88 -10.43
CA SER A 183 43.96 -14.32 -11.25
C SER A 183 44.27 -14.18 -12.75
N ASN A 184 43.65 -15.04 -13.57
CA ASN A 184 43.79 -14.97 -15.03
C ASN A 184 43.07 -13.74 -15.61
N GLU A 185 41.93 -13.37 -15.01
CA GLU A 185 41.13 -12.22 -15.40
C GLU A 185 40.94 -11.24 -14.24
N SER A 186 40.63 -9.99 -14.60
CA SER A 186 40.34 -8.92 -13.63
C SER A 186 38.84 -8.87 -13.33
N GLY A 187 38.47 -8.54 -12.09
CA GLY A 187 37.06 -8.50 -11.65
C GLY A 187 36.56 -9.82 -11.07
N ALA A 188 35.24 -9.97 -10.97
CA ALA A 188 34.59 -11.20 -10.52
C ALA A 188 33.43 -11.57 -11.43
N LYS A 189 33.05 -12.85 -11.47
CA LYS A 189 31.95 -13.30 -12.31
C LYS A 189 30.66 -12.53 -11.94
N GLY A 190 30.02 -11.91 -12.93
CA GLY A 190 28.75 -11.22 -12.77
C GLY A 190 28.82 -9.85 -12.06
N ASP A 191 30.01 -9.30 -11.83
CA ASP A 191 30.15 -8.00 -11.15
C ASP A 191 29.50 -6.81 -11.89
N SER A 192 29.31 -6.93 -13.21
CA SER A 192 28.68 -5.93 -14.08
C SER A 192 27.31 -6.38 -14.60
N ALA A 193 26.79 -7.51 -14.13
CA ALA A 193 25.54 -8.10 -14.62
C ALA A 193 24.32 -7.44 -13.97
N LEU A 194 23.32 -7.07 -14.78
CA LEU A 194 22.04 -6.51 -14.34
C LEU A 194 20.98 -7.60 -14.14
N THR A 195 21.20 -8.76 -14.74
CA THR A 195 20.31 -9.94 -14.67
C THR A 195 21.07 -11.19 -14.26
N TYR A 196 20.34 -12.18 -13.75
CA TYR A 196 20.90 -13.49 -13.42
C TYR A 196 21.44 -14.20 -14.67
N GLU A 197 20.74 -14.08 -15.80
CA GLU A 197 21.14 -14.67 -17.08
C GLU A 197 22.48 -14.09 -17.58
N GLU A 198 22.67 -12.78 -17.47
CA GLU A 198 23.96 -12.13 -17.78
C GLU A 198 25.08 -12.61 -16.85
N ALA A 199 24.80 -12.72 -15.55
CA ALA A 199 25.77 -13.21 -14.58
C ALA A 199 26.17 -14.67 -14.87
N GLN A 200 25.25 -15.50 -15.32
CA GLN A 200 25.51 -16.90 -15.68
C GLN A 200 26.20 -17.05 -17.04
N ALA A 201 26.01 -16.09 -17.95
CA ALA A 201 26.73 -16.05 -19.22
C ALA A 201 28.20 -15.60 -19.05
N ASP A 202 28.51 -14.89 -17.96
CA ASP A 202 29.86 -14.52 -17.60
C ASP A 202 30.69 -15.75 -17.19
N LYS A 203 31.87 -15.89 -17.80
CA LYS A 203 32.78 -17.03 -17.64
C LYS A 203 34.15 -16.61 -17.14
N ARG A 204 34.27 -15.41 -16.56
CA ARG A 204 35.54 -14.89 -16.06
C ARG A 204 36.21 -15.88 -15.11
N ASP A 205 37.49 -16.14 -15.39
CA ASP A 205 38.35 -17.07 -14.68
C ASP A 205 39.23 -16.33 -13.66
N THR A 206 38.89 -16.52 -12.38
CA THR A 206 39.56 -15.91 -11.22
C THR A 206 40.08 -17.01 -10.30
N TYR A 207 41.10 -16.73 -9.50
CA TYR A 207 41.81 -17.77 -8.75
C TYR A 207 40.89 -18.52 -7.77
N PHE A 208 40.05 -17.78 -7.05
CA PHE A 208 39.09 -18.35 -6.09
C PHE A 208 37.68 -18.53 -6.69
N SER A 209 37.50 -18.26 -7.97
CA SER A 209 36.22 -18.35 -8.67
C SER A 209 35.12 -17.51 -8.01
N SER A 210 35.45 -16.30 -7.55
CA SER A 210 34.45 -15.41 -6.92
C SER A 210 33.34 -15.04 -7.90
N SER A 211 32.10 -15.04 -7.40
CA SER A 211 30.90 -14.79 -8.20
C SER A 211 29.87 -13.97 -7.44
N TYR A 212 29.27 -13.00 -8.14
CA TYR A 212 28.00 -12.39 -7.78
C TYR A 212 26.84 -13.33 -8.15
N TYR A 213 25.62 -12.98 -7.75
CA TYR A 213 24.42 -13.78 -8.02
C TYR A 213 24.46 -15.19 -7.40
N THR A 214 25.31 -15.42 -6.39
CA THR A 214 25.32 -16.68 -5.66
C THR A 214 23.95 -16.92 -5.02
N SER A 215 23.46 -18.16 -5.14
CA SER A 215 22.12 -18.55 -4.65
C SER A 215 20.98 -17.68 -5.20
N GLY A 216 21.17 -17.03 -6.36
CA GLY A 216 20.19 -16.13 -6.98
C GLY A 216 20.18 -14.69 -6.45
N MET A 217 21.01 -14.37 -5.45
CA MET A 217 21.06 -13.03 -4.84
C MET A 217 22.11 -12.17 -5.53
N GLN A 218 21.66 -11.13 -6.26
CA GLN A 218 22.53 -10.25 -7.04
C GLN A 218 23.79 -9.77 -6.30
N ARG A 219 23.65 -9.34 -5.04
CA ARG A 219 24.73 -8.74 -4.24
C ARG A 219 25.50 -9.74 -3.37
N LEU A 220 25.09 -11.02 -3.35
CA LEU A 220 25.86 -12.05 -2.66
C LEU A 220 27.07 -12.37 -3.52
N LEU A 221 28.22 -11.79 -3.14
CA LEU A 221 29.53 -12.10 -3.69
C LEU A 221 30.19 -13.12 -2.77
N SER A 222 30.50 -14.30 -3.31
CA SER A 222 31.10 -15.37 -2.51
C SER A 222 32.08 -16.19 -3.34
N ILE A 223 32.81 -17.05 -2.66
CA ILE A 223 33.62 -18.13 -3.25
C ILE A 223 32.99 -19.49 -2.96
N GLY A 224 33.13 -20.44 -3.88
CA GLY A 224 32.66 -21.82 -3.69
C GLY A 224 33.54 -22.63 -2.73
N ASN A 225 33.16 -23.88 -2.47
CA ASN A 225 33.94 -24.79 -1.61
C ASN A 225 35.39 -24.95 -2.09
N GLU A 226 35.61 -25.12 -3.39
CA GLU A 226 36.95 -25.20 -3.98
C GLU A 226 37.78 -23.93 -3.69
N GLY A 227 37.18 -22.75 -3.79
CA GLY A 227 37.85 -21.49 -3.45
C GLY A 227 38.24 -21.42 -1.97
N ARG A 228 37.38 -21.93 -1.07
CA ARG A 228 37.63 -21.96 0.37
C ARG A 228 38.77 -22.92 0.71
N GLU A 229 38.79 -24.08 0.07
CA GLU A 229 39.88 -25.06 0.19
C GLU A 229 41.22 -24.50 -0.32
N LYS A 230 41.22 -23.79 -1.46
CA LYS A 230 42.41 -23.08 -1.96
C LYS A 230 42.91 -22.04 -0.95
N ALA A 231 42.01 -21.21 -0.40
CA ALA A 231 42.35 -20.20 0.59
C ALA A 231 42.98 -20.82 1.85
N ASN A 232 42.39 -21.90 2.37
CA ASN A 232 42.93 -22.64 3.51
C ASN A 232 44.28 -23.29 3.20
N THR A 233 44.46 -23.84 2.00
CA THR A 233 45.73 -24.43 1.56
C THR A 233 46.83 -23.38 1.51
N LEU A 234 46.55 -22.20 0.96
CA LEU A 234 47.49 -21.09 0.91
C LEU A 234 47.83 -20.58 2.32
N LYS A 235 46.83 -20.38 3.18
CA LYS A 235 47.03 -20.01 4.59
C LYS A 235 47.99 -20.97 5.28
N ASN A 236 47.71 -22.27 5.24
CA ASN A 236 48.51 -23.30 5.92
C ASN A 236 49.94 -23.39 5.37
N LYS A 237 50.16 -23.04 4.10
CA LYS A 237 51.47 -23.06 3.47
C LYS A 237 52.32 -21.82 3.75
N TYR A 238 51.71 -20.63 3.72
CA TYR A 238 52.44 -19.36 3.74
C TYR A 238 52.37 -18.63 5.09
N LEU A 239 51.28 -18.79 5.84
CA LEU A 239 51.09 -18.16 7.14
C LEU A 239 50.18 -19.04 8.02
N PRO A 240 50.65 -20.20 8.49
CA PRO A 240 49.85 -21.13 9.29
C PRO A 240 49.38 -20.54 10.63
N ALA A 241 50.04 -19.49 11.13
CA ALA A 241 49.64 -18.74 12.31
C ALA A 241 48.41 -17.84 12.09
N ALA A 242 47.94 -17.65 10.85
CA ALA A 242 46.75 -16.85 10.59
C ALA A 242 45.48 -17.49 11.16
N ASP A 243 44.71 -16.69 11.92
CA ASP A 243 43.46 -17.10 12.54
C ASP A 243 42.34 -17.17 11.52
N PHE A 244 42.19 -16.09 10.72
CA PHE A 244 41.09 -15.93 9.79
C PHE A 244 41.53 -15.48 8.40
N ASN A 245 40.82 -15.96 7.39
CA ASN A 245 41.02 -15.59 6.00
C ASN A 245 40.01 -14.52 5.58
N VAL A 246 40.52 -13.49 4.91
CA VAL A 246 39.75 -12.45 4.23
C VAL A 246 40.12 -12.48 2.75
N ILE A 247 39.11 -12.42 1.88
CA ILE A 247 39.31 -12.27 0.44
C ILE A 247 38.78 -10.92 0.03
N ILE A 248 39.65 -10.09 -0.54
CA ILE A 248 39.23 -8.88 -1.23
C ILE A 248 39.18 -9.15 -2.73
N VAL A 249 38.08 -8.74 -3.36
CA VAL A 249 37.78 -9.04 -4.76
C VAL A 249 37.84 -7.74 -5.57
N ASN A 250 38.58 -7.73 -6.69
CA ASN A 250 38.81 -6.56 -7.55
C ASN A 250 37.56 -6.09 -8.34
N ALA A 251 36.44 -5.85 -7.64
CA ALA A 251 35.19 -5.37 -8.19
C ALA A 251 34.75 -4.10 -7.46
N THR A 252 34.23 -3.12 -8.19
CA THR A 252 33.71 -1.86 -7.61
C THR A 252 32.22 -1.94 -7.25
N THR A 253 31.53 -2.97 -7.74
CA THR A 253 30.15 -3.28 -7.36
C THR A 253 30.10 -3.66 -5.88
N TYR A 254 29.16 -3.11 -5.11
CA TYR A 254 28.93 -3.55 -3.72
C TYR A 254 28.54 -5.03 -3.69
N GLY A 255 29.18 -5.80 -2.81
CA GLY A 255 28.89 -7.20 -2.55
C GLY A 255 29.91 -7.84 -1.63
N GLY A 256 29.48 -8.87 -0.93
CA GLY A 256 30.34 -9.72 -0.10
C GLY A 256 29.54 -10.80 0.63
N SER A 257 30.23 -11.53 1.50
CA SER A 257 29.68 -12.61 2.32
C SER A 257 30.58 -12.91 3.51
N GLY A 258 30.01 -13.30 4.65
CA GLY A 258 30.75 -13.86 5.78
C GLY A 258 30.73 -15.38 5.88
N GLY A 259 31.26 -15.89 7.01
CA GLY A 259 31.39 -17.31 7.31
C GLY A 259 32.80 -17.68 7.72
N SER A 260 33.29 -18.85 7.29
CA SER A 260 34.68 -19.29 7.58
C SER A 260 35.74 -18.48 6.81
N VAL A 261 35.32 -17.76 5.76
CA VAL A 261 36.14 -16.83 4.98
C VAL A 261 35.29 -15.60 4.73
N CYS A 262 35.77 -14.42 5.12
CA CYS A 262 35.09 -13.18 4.81
C CYS A 262 35.45 -12.76 3.38
N VAL A 263 34.47 -12.45 2.54
CA VAL A 263 34.66 -12.01 1.15
C VAL A 263 34.08 -10.62 0.99
N ALA A 264 34.86 -9.68 0.47
CA ALA A 264 34.42 -8.31 0.23
C ALA A 264 34.91 -7.79 -1.12
N SER A 265 34.08 -7.04 -1.83
CA SER A 265 34.54 -6.26 -2.99
C SER A 265 35.30 -5.00 -2.56
N LEU A 266 35.95 -4.31 -3.51
CA LEU A 266 36.63 -3.02 -3.28
C LEU A 266 35.67 -1.83 -3.09
N ASN A 267 34.36 -2.09 -2.97
CA ASN A 267 33.40 -1.03 -2.69
C ASN A 267 33.48 -0.61 -1.21
N ASN A 268 33.47 0.70 -0.92
CA ASN A 268 33.53 1.20 0.47
C ASN A 268 32.41 0.67 1.36
N GLU A 269 31.20 0.43 0.81
CA GLU A 269 30.10 -0.15 1.58
C GLU A 269 30.34 -1.63 1.89
N SER A 270 31.16 -2.33 1.10
CA SER A 270 31.57 -3.70 1.38
C SER A 270 32.54 -3.76 2.58
N LEU A 271 33.25 -2.68 2.92
CA LEU A 271 34.07 -2.61 4.14
C LEU A 271 33.20 -2.57 5.40
N GLU A 272 32.08 -1.85 5.35
CA GLU A 272 31.10 -1.79 6.44
C GLU A 272 30.42 -3.14 6.69
N MET A 273 30.12 -3.85 5.61
CA MET A 273 29.64 -5.23 5.63
C MET A 273 30.75 -6.16 6.14
N MET A 274 31.98 -6.03 5.67
CA MET A 274 33.11 -6.84 6.11
C MET A 274 33.32 -6.76 7.63
N LEU A 275 33.23 -5.57 8.23
CA LEU A 275 33.27 -5.42 9.69
C LEU A 275 32.15 -6.21 10.39
N HIS A 276 30.93 -6.15 9.86
CA HIS A 276 29.80 -6.93 10.37
C HIS A 276 30.07 -8.45 10.27
N GLU A 277 30.55 -8.92 9.12
CA GLU A 277 30.90 -10.33 8.93
C GLU A 277 32.04 -10.79 9.83
N LEU A 278 33.05 -9.93 10.05
CA LEU A 278 34.12 -10.19 11.01
C LEU A 278 33.59 -10.26 12.44
N GLY A 279 32.48 -9.59 12.78
CA GLY A 279 31.77 -9.78 14.04
C GLY A 279 31.32 -11.23 14.26
N HIS A 280 30.74 -11.86 13.22
CA HIS A 280 30.41 -13.28 13.24
C HIS A 280 31.66 -14.16 13.29
N THR A 281 32.61 -13.93 12.38
CA THR A 281 33.78 -14.80 12.20
C THR A 281 34.69 -14.79 13.43
N ILE A 282 34.93 -13.62 14.04
CA ILE A 282 35.89 -13.46 15.13
C ILE A 282 35.26 -13.77 16.48
N ALA A 283 34.08 -13.19 16.77
CA ALA A 283 33.48 -13.22 18.10
C ALA A 283 32.22 -14.11 18.21
N GLY A 284 31.76 -14.72 17.11
CA GLY A 284 30.56 -15.56 17.12
C GLY A 284 29.29 -14.75 17.45
N LEU A 285 29.27 -13.46 17.13
CA LEU A 285 28.10 -12.62 17.31
C LEU A 285 26.96 -13.08 16.40
N SER A 286 25.72 -12.83 16.80
CA SER A 286 24.52 -13.06 15.99
C SER A 286 24.06 -11.79 15.29
N ASP A 287 23.24 -11.94 14.25
CA ASP A 287 22.56 -10.82 13.61
C ASP A 287 21.57 -10.16 14.58
N GLU A 288 21.58 -8.83 14.63
CA GLU A 288 20.67 -8.04 15.48
C GLU A 288 19.47 -7.46 14.72
N TYR A 289 19.39 -7.68 13.39
CA TYR A 289 18.25 -7.22 12.57
C TYR A 289 17.15 -8.27 12.38
N TYR A 290 17.45 -9.56 12.60
CA TYR A 290 16.50 -10.65 12.45
C TYR A 290 16.93 -11.85 13.30
N ALA A 291 16.03 -12.37 14.15
CA ALA A 291 16.28 -13.57 14.93
C ALA A 291 15.89 -14.81 14.13
N GLY A 292 14.59 -14.98 13.81
CA GLY A 292 14.07 -16.00 12.90
C GLY A 292 14.24 -17.46 13.36
N ASP A 293 13.24 -18.30 13.11
CA ASP A 293 13.21 -19.69 13.62
C ASP A 293 14.47 -20.54 13.37
N SER A 294 15.17 -20.33 12.25
CA SER A 294 16.39 -21.09 11.90
C SER A 294 17.69 -20.49 12.40
N TYR A 295 17.71 -19.23 12.83
CA TYR A 295 18.93 -18.53 13.26
C TYR A 295 18.90 -18.10 14.74
N ALA A 296 17.72 -18.11 15.37
CA ALA A 296 17.58 -17.72 16.76
C ALA A 296 18.29 -18.72 17.70
N GLY A 297 19.08 -18.19 18.62
CA GLY A 297 19.94 -18.97 19.51
C GLY A 297 20.55 -18.12 20.63
N GLU A 298 21.15 -18.79 21.61
CA GLU A 298 21.77 -18.14 22.75
C GLU A 298 23.20 -17.67 22.43
N PHE A 299 23.34 -16.40 22.05
CA PHE A 299 24.62 -15.73 21.75
C PHE A 299 24.96 -14.63 22.78
N ASP A 300 26.14 -14.04 22.71
CA ASP A 300 26.49 -12.90 23.59
C ASP A 300 25.56 -11.70 23.38
N ASN A 301 25.08 -11.49 22.14
CA ASN A 301 24.21 -10.38 21.74
C ASN A 301 22.77 -10.81 21.33
N MET A 302 22.36 -12.04 21.64
CA MET A 302 20.98 -12.52 21.42
C MET A 302 20.59 -13.53 22.51
N THR A 303 19.38 -13.40 23.05
CA THR A 303 18.88 -14.31 24.09
C THR A 303 17.36 -14.42 24.07
N ALA A 304 16.81 -15.53 24.57
CA ALA A 304 15.37 -15.67 24.82
C ALA A 304 14.97 -15.17 26.22
N GLU A 305 15.94 -14.80 27.07
CA GLU A 305 15.69 -14.19 28.38
C GLU A 305 15.24 -12.72 28.24
N SER A 306 14.19 -12.36 28.97
CA SER A 306 13.57 -11.02 28.94
C SER A 306 13.82 -10.21 30.22
N ASP A 307 14.25 -10.86 31.30
CA ASP A 307 14.53 -10.22 32.58
C ASP A 307 15.90 -9.50 32.53
N PRO A 308 15.94 -8.15 32.63
CA PRO A 308 17.19 -7.39 32.57
C PRO A 308 18.22 -7.79 33.63
N ALA A 309 17.80 -8.39 34.74
CA ALA A 309 18.71 -8.87 35.78
C ALA A 309 19.36 -10.23 35.45
N LYS A 310 18.84 -10.97 34.47
CA LYS A 310 19.28 -12.33 34.12
C LYS A 310 19.95 -12.45 32.75
N VAL A 311 19.74 -11.49 31.85
CA VAL A 311 20.41 -11.49 30.54
C VAL A 311 21.94 -11.50 30.69
N LYS A 312 22.65 -12.08 29.71
CA LYS A 312 24.12 -12.19 29.72
C LYS A 312 24.84 -10.85 29.84
N TRP A 313 24.19 -9.78 29.39
CA TRP A 313 24.68 -8.41 29.46
C TRP A 313 24.10 -7.59 30.61
N ALA A 314 23.59 -8.22 31.68
CA ALA A 314 22.99 -7.52 32.83
C ALA A 314 23.88 -6.40 33.39
N LYS A 315 25.21 -6.58 33.39
CA LYS A 315 26.19 -5.57 33.85
C LYS A 315 26.20 -4.25 33.05
N TYR A 316 25.63 -4.27 31.83
CA TYR A 316 25.55 -3.14 30.92
C TYR A 316 24.16 -2.47 30.91
N ILE A 317 23.13 -3.07 31.51
CA ILE A 317 21.77 -2.55 31.46
C ILE A 317 21.71 -1.11 31.99
N GLY A 318 21.10 -0.22 31.20
CA GLY A 318 20.97 1.20 31.51
C GLY A 318 22.20 2.05 31.18
N LYS A 319 23.26 1.46 30.60
CA LYS A 319 24.51 2.16 30.23
C LYS A 319 24.65 2.20 28.70
N ASN A 320 25.04 3.34 28.13
CA ASN A 320 25.18 3.54 26.66
C ASN A 320 24.01 2.93 25.85
N GLY A 321 22.77 3.16 26.29
CA GLY A 321 21.55 2.66 25.63
C GLY A 321 21.30 1.15 25.71
N VAL A 322 22.14 0.36 26.40
CA VAL A 322 21.98 -1.09 26.50
C VAL A 322 20.75 -1.45 27.34
N GLY A 323 19.93 -2.34 26.80
CA GLY A 323 18.65 -2.77 27.35
C GLY A 323 18.30 -4.19 26.91
N VAL A 324 17.01 -4.54 26.95
CA VAL A 324 16.49 -5.82 26.46
C VAL A 324 15.44 -5.52 25.41
N TYR A 325 15.83 -5.54 24.14
CA TYR A 325 14.98 -5.10 23.02
C TYR A 325 14.53 -6.29 22.19
N GLU A 326 13.23 -6.51 22.07
CA GLU A 326 12.68 -7.59 21.24
C GLU A 326 12.96 -7.34 19.74
N TYR A 327 13.18 -8.41 18.97
CA TYR A 327 13.41 -8.32 17.52
C TYR A 327 12.17 -7.85 16.75
N ASP A 328 12.35 -6.86 15.87
CA ASP A 328 11.23 -6.26 15.12
C ASP A 328 10.66 -7.22 14.05
N ASN A 329 11.47 -8.18 13.58
CA ASN A 329 11.13 -9.12 12.54
C ASN A 329 11.60 -10.53 12.98
N GLY A 330 10.66 -11.45 13.20
CA GLY A 330 10.92 -12.79 13.75
C GLY A 330 11.27 -12.82 15.25
N GLY A 331 10.96 -11.75 15.99
CA GLY A 331 11.27 -11.63 17.43
C GLY A 331 10.35 -12.39 18.36
N ASP A 332 9.99 -13.61 18.01
CA ASP A 332 9.09 -14.51 18.75
C ASP A 332 9.68 -14.94 20.12
N GLY A 333 9.86 -13.97 21.03
CA GLY A 333 10.50 -14.15 22.34
C GLY A 333 12.03 -14.02 22.34
N TRP A 334 12.63 -13.42 21.32
CA TRP A 334 14.09 -13.20 21.23
C TRP A 334 14.45 -11.71 21.35
N TYR A 335 15.57 -11.42 22.03
CA TYR A 335 15.99 -10.08 22.42
C TYR A 335 17.45 -9.79 22.05
N ARG A 336 17.73 -8.53 21.71
CA ARG A 336 19.06 -7.95 21.44
C ARG A 336 19.43 -6.92 22.52
N PRO A 337 20.73 -6.64 22.74
CA PRO A 337 21.19 -5.72 23.78
C PRO A 337 20.99 -4.24 23.42
N HIS A 338 20.89 -3.87 22.14
CA HIS A 338 20.88 -2.48 21.73
C HIS A 338 20.00 -2.20 20.51
N GLU A 339 19.46 -0.98 20.38
CA GLU A 339 18.73 -0.58 19.17
C GLU A 339 19.66 -0.13 18.02
N ASN A 340 20.92 0.20 18.28
CA ASN A 340 21.89 0.62 17.27
C ASN A 340 23.21 -0.17 17.39
N CYS A 341 23.43 -1.15 16.52
CA CYS A 341 24.65 -1.95 16.52
C CYS A 341 25.11 -2.21 15.08
N LYS A 342 26.42 -2.34 14.85
CA LYS A 342 27.00 -2.84 13.60
C LYS A 342 26.42 -4.21 13.18
N MET A 343 26.02 -5.05 14.16
CA MET A 343 25.34 -6.32 13.92
C MET A 343 23.86 -6.16 13.49
N ARG A 344 23.31 -4.95 13.57
CA ARG A 344 21.96 -4.61 13.10
C ARG A 344 21.97 -3.78 11.83
N PHE A 345 22.87 -2.81 11.74
CA PHE A 345 22.92 -1.83 10.66
C PHE A 345 24.35 -1.62 10.15
N LEU A 346 24.46 -1.41 8.83
CA LEU A 346 25.72 -1.06 8.16
C LEU A 346 25.88 0.46 8.02
N GLY A 347 27.13 0.94 8.02
CA GLY A 347 27.49 2.35 7.92
C GLY A 347 28.31 2.82 9.13
N LYS A 348 29.24 3.75 8.89
CA LYS A 348 30.20 4.26 9.87
C LYS A 348 29.58 4.80 11.17
N ARG A 349 28.32 5.24 11.13
CA ARG A 349 27.62 5.75 12.32
C ARG A 349 27.17 4.65 13.28
N TYR A 350 27.17 3.40 12.84
CA TYR A 350 26.70 2.26 13.63
C TYR A 350 27.89 1.49 14.15
N GLU A 351 28.38 1.91 15.31
CA GLU A 351 29.40 1.13 16.02
C GLU A 351 28.82 -0.20 16.51
N PHE A 352 29.71 -1.14 16.86
CA PHE A 352 29.31 -2.28 17.69
C PHE A 352 28.76 -1.76 19.02
N CYS A 353 27.65 -2.31 19.52
CA CYS A 353 27.19 -1.97 20.87
C CYS A 353 28.19 -2.47 21.93
N GLU A 354 28.12 -1.95 23.16
CA GLU A 354 29.09 -2.31 24.22
C GLU A 354 29.17 -3.82 24.49
N VAL A 355 28.06 -4.54 24.32
CA VAL A 355 28.03 -6.01 24.43
C VAL A 355 28.88 -6.65 23.34
N CYS A 356 28.68 -6.24 22.07
CA CYS A 356 29.48 -6.73 20.95
C CYS A 356 30.95 -6.31 21.04
N LYS A 357 31.24 -5.09 21.51
CA LYS A 357 32.62 -4.63 21.71
C LYS A 357 33.35 -5.51 22.73
N ASP A 358 32.70 -5.84 23.85
CA ASP A 358 33.26 -6.73 24.88
C ASP A 358 33.51 -8.15 24.36
N SER A 359 32.61 -8.70 23.53
CA SER A 359 32.82 -10.00 22.87
C SER A 359 34.00 -9.99 21.90
N LEU A 360 34.15 -8.91 21.11
CA LEU A 360 35.29 -8.74 20.20
C LEU A 360 36.61 -8.62 20.95
N ARG A 361 36.66 -7.82 22.03
CA ARG A 361 37.83 -7.70 22.92
C ARG A 361 38.28 -9.07 23.44
N ARG A 362 37.34 -9.89 23.94
CA ARG A 362 37.62 -11.27 24.37
C ARG A 362 38.18 -12.13 23.23
N ALA A 363 37.59 -12.02 22.03
CA ALA A 363 37.99 -12.82 20.90
C ALA A 363 39.39 -12.48 20.37
N PHE A 364 39.78 -11.20 20.34
CA PHE A 364 41.15 -10.81 19.96
C PHE A 364 42.19 -11.38 20.93
N CYS A 365 41.94 -11.26 22.23
CA CYS A 365 42.84 -11.84 23.24
C CYS A 365 42.85 -13.37 23.21
N LYS A 366 41.72 -14.02 22.89
CA LYS A 366 41.61 -15.48 22.82
C LYS A 366 42.60 -16.10 21.84
N ASN A 367 42.83 -15.45 20.71
CA ASN A 367 43.75 -15.91 19.68
C ASN A 367 45.09 -15.13 19.71
N SER A 368 45.44 -14.54 20.85
CA SER A 368 46.74 -13.91 21.09
C SER A 368 47.33 -14.44 22.39
N ASN A 369 48.66 -14.44 22.46
CA ASN A 369 49.40 -14.79 23.67
C ASN A 369 50.04 -13.55 24.32
N VAL A 370 49.62 -12.34 23.93
CA VAL A 370 50.02 -11.10 24.57
C VAL A 370 49.11 -10.83 25.77
N THR A 371 49.71 -10.43 26.88
CA THR A 371 48.95 -9.89 28.02
C THR A 371 48.45 -8.50 27.66
N HIS A 372 47.15 -8.38 27.43
CA HIS A 372 46.50 -7.11 27.16
C HIS A 372 45.84 -6.59 28.44
N MET A 373 46.34 -5.45 28.94
CA MET A 373 45.71 -4.73 30.03
C MET A 373 44.89 -3.58 29.47
N GLN A 374 43.61 -3.56 29.81
CA GLN A 374 42.66 -2.57 29.35
C GLN A 374 42.06 -1.81 30.53
N PHE A 375 41.91 -0.50 30.39
CA PHE A 375 41.09 0.31 31.30
C PHE A 375 39.70 0.48 30.69
N GLN A 376 38.67 -0.04 31.37
CA GLN A 376 37.30 0.00 30.88
C GLN A 376 36.36 0.28 32.04
N THR A 377 35.62 1.38 31.96
CA THR A 377 34.60 1.73 32.98
C THR A 377 33.25 1.05 32.73
N TYR A 378 33.14 0.17 31.73
CA TYR A 378 31.87 -0.45 31.31
C TYR A 378 30.74 0.56 31.10
N ALA A 379 31.06 1.72 30.51
CA ALA A 379 30.15 2.85 30.34
C ALA A 379 29.61 3.44 31.67
N GLU A 380 30.27 3.17 32.80
CA GLU A 380 30.02 3.88 34.06
C GLU A 380 30.64 5.27 34.05
N VAL A 381 29.89 6.22 34.61
CA VAL A 381 30.39 7.55 34.94
C VAL A 381 31.01 7.46 36.34
N LEU A 382 32.32 7.65 36.42
CA LEU A 382 33.02 7.75 37.70
C LEU A 382 32.72 9.12 38.32
N ARG A 383 32.41 9.18 39.62
CA ARG A 383 31.89 10.40 40.26
C ARG A 383 32.64 10.75 41.53
N GLU A 384 32.65 12.05 41.85
CA GLU A 384 33.07 12.55 43.16
C GLU A 384 32.29 11.85 44.27
N SER A 385 33.01 11.42 45.29
CA SER A 385 32.49 10.71 46.45
C SER A 385 33.32 11.04 47.70
N GLU A 386 32.77 10.77 48.88
CA GLU A 386 33.54 10.93 50.13
C GLU A 386 34.61 9.84 50.28
N ASP A 387 34.26 8.62 49.87
CA ASP A 387 35.14 7.46 49.92
C ASP A 387 35.89 7.25 48.59
N PRO A 388 37.16 6.83 48.61
CA PRO A 388 37.91 6.50 47.41
C PRO A 388 37.26 5.36 46.61
N LEU A 389 37.13 5.54 45.29
CA LEU A 389 36.72 4.47 44.39
C LEU A 389 37.79 3.37 44.33
N ASP A 390 37.36 2.10 44.33
CA ASP A 390 38.27 1.00 43.98
C ASP A 390 38.51 1.03 42.46
N MET A 391 39.56 1.73 42.05
CA MET A 391 39.90 1.88 40.63
C MET A 391 40.45 0.58 40.01
N LYS A 392 40.86 -0.41 40.81
CA LYS A 392 41.42 -1.66 40.28
C LYS A 392 40.38 -2.48 39.52
N GLN A 393 39.11 -2.37 39.88
CA GLN A 393 38.02 -3.10 39.21
C GLN A 393 37.85 -2.72 37.72
N TYR A 394 38.34 -1.54 37.32
CA TYR A 394 38.24 -1.04 35.94
C TYR A 394 39.43 -1.43 35.06
N PHE A 395 40.45 -2.08 35.63
CA PHE A 395 41.55 -2.67 34.86
C PHE A 395 41.25 -4.13 34.60
N ILE A 396 41.23 -4.53 33.33
CA ILE A 396 40.97 -5.90 32.91
C ILE A 396 42.26 -6.44 32.32
N LEU A 397 42.70 -7.61 32.79
CA LEU A 397 43.80 -8.35 32.18
C LEU A 397 43.25 -9.50 31.37
N ARG A 398 43.74 -9.64 30.14
CA ARG A 398 43.39 -10.74 29.24
C ARG A 398 44.65 -11.32 28.59
N LYS A 399 44.69 -12.65 28.46
CA LYS A 399 45.71 -13.38 27.70
C LYS A 399 45.17 -14.73 27.30
N GLY A 400 45.13 -15.03 26.00
CA GLY A 400 44.40 -16.20 25.52
C GLY A 400 42.96 -16.19 26.03
N SER A 401 42.48 -17.34 26.51
CA SER A 401 41.13 -17.45 27.10
C SER A 401 41.02 -16.99 28.56
N ALA A 402 42.12 -16.55 29.18
CA ALA A 402 42.11 -16.07 30.56
C ALA A 402 41.68 -14.60 30.61
N GLU A 403 40.77 -14.27 31.52
CA GLU A 403 40.30 -12.91 31.82
C GLU A 403 40.19 -12.76 33.34
N THR A 404 40.63 -11.62 33.87
CA THR A 404 40.39 -11.21 35.26
C THR A 404 40.33 -9.70 35.38
N ILE A 405 39.73 -9.20 36.46
CA ILE A 405 39.69 -7.78 36.81
C ILE A 405 40.76 -7.48 37.86
N GLY A 406 41.29 -6.28 37.86
CA GLY A 406 42.41 -5.90 38.73
C GLY A 406 42.10 -5.93 40.23
N SER A 407 40.82 -5.96 40.60
CA SER A 407 40.36 -6.12 41.99
C SER A 407 40.24 -7.59 42.42
N ASP A 408 40.40 -8.55 41.51
CA ASP A 408 40.42 -9.98 41.82
C ASP A 408 41.62 -10.30 42.72
N PRO A 409 41.44 -11.03 43.85
CA PRO A 409 42.52 -11.41 44.75
C PRO A 409 43.76 -12.03 44.10
N ASP A 410 43.61 -12.72 42.96
CA ASP A 410 44.70 -13.39 42.26
C ASP A 410 45.66 -12.43 41.52
N VAL A 411 45.24 -11.18 41.27
CA VAL A 411 46.06 -10.15 40.62
C VAL A 411 46.17 -8.85 41.42
N ALA A 412 45.24 -8.60 42.35
CA ALA A 412 45.13 -7.31 43.04
C ALA A 412 46.38 -6.92 43.82
N ASN A 413 47.11 -7.89 44.39
CA ASN A 413 48.35 -7.60 45.13
C ASN A 413 49.52 -7.21 44.23
N ASP A 414 49.51 -7.67 42.98
CA ASP A 414 50.57 -7.44 41.99
C ASP A 414 50.26 -6.26 41.06
N LEU A 415 49.03 -5.70 41.15
CA LEU A 415 48.59 -4.51 40.44
C LEU A 415 48.75 -3.25 41.33
N THR A 416 49.65 -2.36 40.90
CA THR A 416 49.85 -1.05 41.54
C THR A 416 49.26 0.06 40.69
N LEU A 417 48.50 0.98 41.31
CA LEU A 417 47.96 2.17 40.66
C LEU A 417 48.70 3.41 41.18
N THR A 418 49.14 4.27 40.27
CA THR A 418 49.67 5.61 40.57
C THR A 418 48.83 6.64 39.85
N PHE A 419 48.31 7.63 40.57
CA PHE A 419 47.44 8.67 40.04
C PHE A 419 48.21 9.97 39.86
N TYR A 420 47.83 10.75 38.87
CA TYR A 420 48.41 12.04 38.51
C TYR A 420 47.29 13.05 38.26
N ASP A 421 47.61 14.33 38.35
CA ASP A 421 46.72 15.38 37.85
C ASP A 421 46.56 15.30 36.31
N ALA A 422 45.65 16.12 35.77
CA ALA A 422 45.36 16.15 34.34
C ALA A 422 46.61 16.36 33.45
N ASP A 423 47.61 17.12 33.95
CA ASP A 423 48.84 17.43 33.23
C ASP A 423 49.91 16.33 33.37
N GLY A 424 49.58 15.22 34.05
CA GLY A 424 50.52 14.11 34.31
C GLY A 424 51.54 14.42 35.40
N ASN A 425 51.30 15.45 36.21
CA ASN A 425 52.16 15.86 37.31
C ASN A 425 51.61 15.37 38.66
N ASN A 426 52.34 15.65 39.74
CA ASN A 426 51.91 15.45 41.13
C ASN A 426 51.40 14.02 41.43
N SER A 427 52.28 13.02 41.25
CA SER A 427 51.92 11.62 41.46
C SER A 427 51.55 11.30 42.92
N THR A 428 50.50 10.50 43.12
CA THR A 428 50.07 9.97 44.41
C THR A 428 49.62 8.51 44.28
N SER A 429 49.70 7.74 45.37
CA SER A 429 49.09 6.40 45.47
C SER A 429 47.62 6.44 45.89
N ASP A 430 47.16 7.57 46.42
CA ASP A 430 45.79 7.72 46.91
C ASP A 430 44.86 8.00 45.73
N THR A 431 43.77 7.22 45.61
CA THR A 431 42.76 7.46 44.58
C THR A 431 42.13 8.84 44.77
N PRO A 432 42.14 9.71 43.75
CA PRO A 432 41.41 10.97 43.77
C PRO A 432 39.93 10.77 44.11
N THR A 433 39.37 11.63 44.96
CA THR A 433 37.95 11.61 45.36
C THR A 433 37.18 12.82 44.87
N LYS A 434 37.87 13.87 44.44
CA LYS A 434 37.28 15.13 44.00
C LYS A 434 37.04 15.15 42.50
N ARG A 435 36.03 15.88 42.08
CA ARG A 435 35.76 16.07 40.65
C ARG A 435 36.98 16.65 39.93
N GLY A 436 37.22 16.17 38.72
CA GLY A 436 38.37 16.60 37.91
C GLY A 436 38.80 15.54 36.92
N SER A 437 39.72 15.92 36.04
CA SER A 437 40.40 14.99 35.13
C SER A 437 41.72 14.55 35.74
N TYR A 438 42.02 13.26 35.61
CA TYR A 438 43.17 12.60 36.22
C TYR A 438 43.79 11.64 35.22
N GLN A 439 45.06 11.32 35.44
CA GLN A 439 45.69 10.17 34.80
C GLN A 439 45.94 9.08 35.83
N VAL A 440 45.86 7.82 35.40
CA VAL A 440 46.22 6.66 36.19
C VAL A 440 47.21 5.81 35.40
N LYS A 441 48.32 5.50 36.06
CA LYS A 441 49.26 4.48 35.62
C LYS A 441 49.02 3.20 36.42
N ALA A 442 48.57 2.16 35.73
CA ALA A 442 48.54 0.80 36.24
C ALA A 442 49.85 0.10 35.87
N SER A 443 50.49 -0.52 36.86
CA SER A 443 51.67 -1.37 36.69
C SER A 443 51.38 -2.74 37.30
N PHE A 444 51.34 -3.77 36.47
CA PHE A 444 51.15 -5.16 36.89
C PHE A 444 52.48 -5.90 36.81
N ALA A 445 52.90 -6.52 37.92
CA ALA A 445 54.21 -7.16 38.02
C ALA A 445 54.33 -8.49 37.25
N GLY A 446 53.22 -9.05 36.78
CA GLY A 446 53.18 -10.38 36.16
C GLY A 446 52.86 -11.48 37.17
N ASN A 447 52.30 -12.59 36.70
CA ASN A 447 52.12 -13.82 37.45
C ASN A 447 52.30 -15.06 36.53
N ASN A 448 51.86 -16.24 36.95
CA ASN A 448 52.01 -17.47 36.14
C ASN A 448 51.15 -17.48 34.87
N THR A 449 50.13 -16.63 34.80
CA THR A 449 49.19 -16.54 33.67
C THR A 449 49.51 -15.34 32.80
N TYR A 450 49.61 -14.15 33.41
CA TYR A 450 49.76 -12.88 32.72
C TYR A 450 51.19 -12.36 32.87
N ASP A 451 51.76 -11.84 31.78
CA ASP A 451 53.05 -11.18 31.78
C ASP A 451 52.98 -9.82 32.47
N SER A 452 54.13 -9.28 32.86
CA SER A 452 54.20 -7.92 33.38
C SER A 452 53.79 -6.92 32.30
N CYS A 453 52.95 -5.96 32.65
CA CYS A 453 52.48 -4.92 31.72
C CYS A 453 52.19 -3.61 32.46
N GLU A 454 52.17 -2.51 31.70
CA GLU A 454 51.80 -1.19 32.22
C GLU A 454 50.82 -0.50 31.26
N LEU A 455 49.87 0.24 31.81
CA LEU A 455 48.93 1.07 31.06
C LEU A 455 48.83 2.42 31.74
N THR A 456 49.04 3.50 30.98
CA THR A 456 48.74 4.86 31.43
C THR A 456 47.54 5.37 30.64
N THR A 457 46.51 5.82 31.33
CA THR A 457 45.28 6.31 30.72
C THR A 457 44.71 7.48 31.51
N SER A 458 43.74 8.18 30.92
CA SER A 458 43.04 9.30 31.54
C SER A 458 41.62 8.90 31.94
N TYR A 459 41.12 9.46 33.03
CA TYR A 459 39.73 9.33 33.47
C TYR A 459 39.24 10.64 34.11
N THR A 460 37.92 10.78 34.26
CA THR A 460 37.31 11.96 34.89
C THR A 460 36.40 11.52 36.01
N LEU A 461 36.44 12.22 37.14
CA LEU A 461 35.43 12.16 38.20
C LEU A 461 34.42 13.27 37.97
N ASP A 462 33.19 12.88 37.68
CA ASP A 462 32.06 13.78 37.43
C ASP A 462 31.37 14.20 38.75
N TYR A 463 30.32 15.02 38.66
CA TYR A 463 29.52 15.43 39.81
C TYR A 463 28.86 14.24 40.53
N PRO A 464 28.51 14.39 41.82
CA PRO A 464 27.78 13.37 42.58
C PRO A 464 26.47 12.94 41.90
N ASP A 465 26.10 11.66 42.06
CA ASP A 465 24.89 11.07 41.48
C ASP A 465 23.64 11.43 42.29
N ILE A 466 23.26 12.71 42.27
CA ILE A 466 22.11 13.23 43.00
C ILE A 466 20.89 13.48 42.11
N ILE A 467 20.99 13.23 40.80
CA ILE A 467 19.92 13.50 39.83
C ILE A 467 19.43 12.17 39.26
N SER A 468 18.16 11.83 39.49
CA SER A 468 17.50 10.73 38.80
C SER A 468 16.74 11.26 37.58
N LEU A 469 17.05 10.72 36.41
CA LEU A 469 16.42 11.08 35.13
C LEU A 469 15.72 9.88 34.50
N GLN A 470 14.55 10.13 33.91
CA GLN A 470 13.89 9.18 33.03
C GLN A 470 13.33 9.93 31.82
N ALA A 471 13.57 9.38 30.63
CA ALA A 471 13.01 9.84 29.37
C ALA A 471 12.52 8.63 28.57
N ASP A 472 11.20 8.54 28.40
CA ASP A 472 10.58 7.43 27.69
C ASP A 472 10.59 7.73 26.17
N SER A 473 11.34 6.94 25.40
CA SER A 473 11.35 7.04 23.94
C SER A 473 9.94 6.84 23.37
N LYS A 474 9.61 7.55 22.29
CA LYS A 474 8.25 7.52 21.72
C LYS A 474 8.25 7.61 20.20
N VAL A 475 7.13 7.25 19.58
CA VAL A 475 6.86 7.56 18.17
C VAL A 475 6.44 9.03 18.07
N TYR A 476 6.84 9.70 17.00
CA TYR A 476 6.49 11.09 16.72
C TYR A 476 4.97 11.34 16.84
N ASP A 477 4.61 12.31 17.66
CA ASP A 477 3.23 12.74 17.98
C ASP A 477 3.07 14.28 17.94
N GLY A 478 4.09 14.99 17.44
CA GLY A 478 4.15 16.46 17.40
C GLY A 478 4.46 17.14 18.74
N LYS A 479 4.78 16.40 19.81
CA LYS A 479 5.10 16.94 21.14
C LYS A 479 6.53 16.55 21.56
N PRO A 480 7.18 17.28 22.48
CA PRO A 480 8.44 16.84 23.07
C PRO A 480 8.26 15.60 23.97
N VAL A 481 9.36 14.92 24.28
CA VAL A 481 9.40 13.89 25.33
C VAL A 481 9.38 14.55 26.70
N ASP A 482 8.65 13.96 27.64
CA ASP A 482 8.61 14.42 29.03
C ASP A 482 9.83 13.89 29.78
N ILE A 483 10.68 14.81 30.27
CA ILE A 483 11.89 14.47 31.03
C ILE A 483 11.53 14.50 32.52
N LYS A 484 11.40 13.33 33.12
CA LYS A 484 11.17 13.20 34.56
C LYS A 484 12.51 13.39 35.27
N CYS A 485 12.60 14.41 36.12
CA CYS A 485 13.82 14.76 36.85
C CYS A 485 13.52 14.94 38.34
N THR A 486 14.26 14.23 39.18
CA THR A 486 14.28 14.42 40.64
C THR A 486 15.71 14.65 41.13
N VAL A 487 15.90 15.60 42.04
CA VAL A 487 17.21 15.91 42.64
C VAL A 487 17.17 15.59 44.13
N ASP A 488 18.03 14.67 44.58
CA ASP A 488 18.24 14.37 46.01
C ASP A 488 19.13 15.44 46.64
N TYR A 489 18.53 16.58 46.95
CA TYR A 489 19.20 17.72 47.56
C TYR A 489 18.30 18.39 48.60
N ALA A 490 18.80 18.49 49.84
CA ALA A 490 17.99 18.95 50.98
C ALA A 490 17.64 20.45 50.96
N LYS A 491 18.32 21.27 50.13
CA LYS A 491 18.03 22.71 50.01
C LYS A 491 17.27 23.01 48.72
N GLU A 492 16.80 24.26 48.58
CA GLU A 492 16.19 24.69 47.32
C GLU A 492 17.20 24.64 46.16
N TYR A 493 16.73 24.16 45.01
CA TYR A 493 17.54 24.02 43.80
C TYR A 493 16.81 24.54 42.56
N LEU A 494 17.58 24.74 41.49
CA LEU A 494 17.08 25.00 40.15
C LEU A 494 17.67 23.94 39.20
N THR A 495 16.87 23.42 38.27
CA THR A 495 17.36 22.59 37.17
C THR A 495 17.32 23.37 35.86
N LYS A 496 18.33 23.14 35.01
CA LYS A 496 18.34 23.55 33.60
C LYS A 496 18.57 22.32 32.75
N ILE A 497 17.83 22.21 31.64
CA ILE A 497 17.97 21.12 30.69
C ILE A 497 18.49 21.69 29.38
N HIS A 498 19.56 21.11 28.89
CA HIS A 498 20.11 21.37 27.58
C HIS A 498 19.95 20.11 26.73
N TYR A 499 19.46 20.25 25.51
CA TYR A 499 19.21 19.13 24.62
C TYR A 499 20.23 19.13 23.50
N THR A 500 20.98 18.04 23.41
CA THR A 500 21.78 17.73 22.23
C THR A 500 21.13 16.57 21.48
N GLY A 501 21.45 16.39 20.22
CA GLY A 501 20.99 15.22 19.50
C GLY A 501 21.37 15.20 18.03
N GLN A 502 20.96 14.14 17.37
CA GLN A 502 21.15 13.94 15.95
C GLN A 502 19.81 13.61 15.30
N ILE A 503 19.49 14.38 14.26
CA ILE A 503 18.37 14.08 13.38
C ILE A 503 18.93 13.22 12.23
N PRO A 504 18.47 11.98 12.05
CA PRO A 504 19.11 11.06 11.12
C PRO A 504 18.67 11.32 9.67
N TYR A 505 19.58 11.82 8.83
CA TYR A 505 19.33 11.99 7.37
C TYR A 505 20.03 10.93 6.52
N SER A 506 21.00 10.17 7.02
CA SER A 506 21.77 9.24 6.19
C SER A 506 22.54 8.23 7.04
N THR A 507 22.92 7.10 6.47
CA THR A 507 23.88 6.15 7.09
C THR A 507 25.31 6.71 7.15
N THR A 508 25.58 7.84 6.49
CA THR A 508 26.85 8.55 6.52
C THR A 508 26.84 9.61 7.64
N PRO A 509 27.76 9.55 8.63
CA PRO A 509 27.83 10.50 9.75
C PRO A 509 27.91 11.98 9.33
N GLU A 510 28.57 12.24 8.20
CA GLU A 510 28.84 13.57 7.62
C GLU A 510 27.58 14.31 7.13
N GLN A 511 26.41 13.66 7.18
CA GLN A 511 25.11 14.19 6.77
C GLN A 511 24.08 14.03 7.90
N THR A 512 24.38 14.55 9.08
CA THR A 512 23.44 14.59 10.22
C THR A 512 23.28 16.03 10.68
N ASN A 513 22.05 16.54 10.80
CA ASN A 513 21.85 17.82 11.46
C ASN A 513 21.95 17.59 12.96
N THR A 514 22.85 18.32 13.61
CA THR A 514 22.97 18.34 15.05
C THR A 514 21.86 19.21 15.64
N TYR A 515 21.27 18.73 16.71
CA TYR A 515 20.38 19.51 17.56
C TYR A 515 21.19 19.93 18.78
N ASP A 516 21.14 21.22 19.11
CA ASP A 516 21.82 21.84 20.25
C ASP A 516 20.96 23.04 20.67
N SER A 517 20.18 22.87 21.74
CA SER A 517 19.19 23.87 22.16
C SER A 517 18.71 23.64 23.59
N ASP A 518 18.33 24.71 24.27
CA ASP A 518 17.58 24.65 25.54
C ASP A 518 16.08 24.38 25.32
N THR A 519 15.62 24.35 24.06
CA THR A 519 14.24 23.99 23.70
C THR A 519 14.14 22.48 23.50
N ALA A 520 13.12 21.85 24.08
CA ALA A 520 12.91 20.42 23.91
C ALA A 520 12.60 20.07 22.43
N PRO A 521 13.28 19.07 21.84
CA PRO A 521 13.06 18.67 20.47
C PRO A 521 11.69 18.01 20.28
N ILE A 522 11.11 18.19 19.09
CA ILE A 522 9.84 17.55 18.70
C ILE A 522 9.98 16.65 17.46
N THR A 523 11.07 16.79 16.72
CA THR A 523 11.29 16.05 15.46
C THR A 523 11.82 14.65 15.73
N PRO A 524 11.64 13.71 14.79
CA PRO A 524 12.30 12.42 14.87
C PRO A 524 13.83 12.56 14.98
N GLY A 525 14.44 11.78 15.87
CA GLY A 525 15.87 11.83 16.16
C GLY A 525 16.22 11.16 17.47
N THR A 526 17.52 11.04 17.71
CA THR A 526 18.07 10.57 18.99
C THR A 526 18.65 11.77 19.72
N TYR A 527 18.27 11.93 20.98
CA TYR A 527 18.55 13.12 21.77
C TYR A 527 19.08 12.75 23.15
N THR A 528 19.90 13.63 23.69
CA THR A 528 20.39 13.59 25.06
C THR A 528 19.84 14.81 25.78
N ALA A 529 19.10 14.61 26.87
CA ALA A 529 18.72 15.68 27.78
C ALA A 529 19.77 15.75 28.89
N ALA A 530 20.64 16.75 28.84
CA ALA A 530 21.63 17.05 29.87
C ALA A 530 21.03 17.99 30.92
N VAL A 531 20.86 17.50 32.13
CA VAL A 531 20.32 18.27 33.25
C VAL A 531 21.45 18.74 34.16
N THR A 532 21.48 20.04 34.45
CA THR A 532 22.37 20.63 35.46
C THR A 532 21.52 21.16 36.62
N ALA A 533 21.81 20.70 37.83
CA ALA A 533 21.21 21.18 39.07
C ALA A 533 22.11 22.21 39.75
N TYR A 534 21.50 23.29 40.25
CA TYR A 534 22.17 24.38 40.95
C TYR A 534 21.59 24.54 42.35
N ASP A 535 22.44 24.80 43.34
CA ASP A 535 21.98 25.38 44.62
C ASP A 535 21.40 26.77 44.32
N LYS A 536 20.15 27.00 44.76
CA LYS A 536 19.42 28.23 44.41
C LYS A 536 19.99 29.49 45.08
N SER A 537 20.71 29.34 46.19
CA SER A 537 21.26 30.45 46.98
C SER A 537 22.66 30.87 46.52
N SER A 538 23.54 29.90 46.23
CA SER A 538 24.91 30.17 45.78
C SER A 538 25.06 30.21 44.27
N ASN A 539 24.10 29.63 43.53
CA ASN A 539 24.16 29.42 42.08
C ASN A 539 25.35 28.52 41.66
N GLU A 540 25.85 27.69 42.57
CA GLU A 540 26.87 26.66 42.29
C GLU A 540 26.22 25.39 41.74
N ILE A 541 26.92 24.69 40.83
CA ILE A 541 26.48 23.39 40.30
C ILE A 541 26.65 22.33 41.39
N ILE A 542 25.58 21.61 41.66
CA ILE A 542 25.54 20.54 42.68
C ILE A 542 25.44 19.15 42.06
N GLY A 543 25.02 19.05 40.80
CA GLY A 543 24.84 17.77 40.11
C GLY A 543 24.68 17.97 38.60
N GLN A 544 25.15 16.98 37.84
CA GLN A 544 24.89 16.85 36.42
C GLN A 544 24.52 15.40 36.10
N ALA A 545 23.55 15.23 35.22
CA ALA A 545 23.18 13.93 34.69
C ALA A 545 22.63 14.10 33.28
N SER A 546 22.68 13.04 32.48
CA SER A 546 22.06 13.02 31.16
C SER A 546 21.23 11.76 30.99
N VAL A 547 20.23 11.85 30.13
CA VAL A 547 19.44 10.70 29.70
C VAL A 547 19.26 10.76 28.19
N GLU A 548 19.49 9.63 27.53
CA GLU A 548 19.25 9.48 26.09
C GLU A 548 17.83 8.99 25.84
N TYR A 549 17.22 9.49 24.78
CA TYR A 549 15.92 9.03 24.30
C TYR A 549 15.81 9.23 22.79
N THR A 550 14.85 8.53 22.18
CA THR A 550 14.59 8.63 20.75
C THR A 550 13.13 9.04 20.51
N ILE A 551 12.95 9.99 19.59
CA ILE A 551 11.67 10.24 18.92
C ILE A 551 11.73 9.47 17.60
N LYS A 552 11.01 8.35 17.50
CA LYS A 552 10.98 7.49 16.31
C LYS A 552 10.09 8.11 15.24
N PHE A 553 10.42 7.88 13.97
CA PHE A 553 9.55 8.28 12.86
C PHE A 553 8.19 7.61 12.99
N LYS A 554 7.13 8.33 12.63
CA LYS A 554 5.80 7.74 12.51
C LYS A 554 5.67 7.10 11.13
N THR A 555 5.30 5.83 11.12
CA THR A 555 5.11 5.06 9.89
C THR A 555 3.67 4.52 9.83
N THR A 556 3.11 4.48 8.62
CA THR A 556 1.77 3.93 8.39
C THR A 556 1.82 2.90 7.26
N ALA A 557 1.33 1.69 7.51
CA ALA A 557 1.10 0.71 6.44
C ALA A 557 -0.22 1.03 5.73
N LEU A 558 -0.15 1.53 4.49
CA LEU A 558 -1.32 1.71 3.63
C LEU A 558 -1.83 0.37 3.08
N ALA A 559 -0.91 -0.56 2.84
CA ALA A 559 -1.19 -1.97 2.58
C ALA A 559 0.04 -2.81 2.94
N ASP A 560 -0.17 -3.89 3.70
CA ASP A 560 0.84 -4.91 4.00
C ASP A 560 0.25 -6.29 3.70
N ASN A 561 0.85 -6.97 2.72
CA ASN A 561 0.44 -8.28 2.25
C ASN A 561 1.29 -9.43 2.83
N ASN A 562 2.24 -9.11 3.72
CA ASN A 562 3.11 -10.09 4.37
C ASN A 562 2.31 -11.03 5.28
N THR A 563 2.69 -12.30 5.32
CA THR A 563 2.02 -13.31 6.16
C THR A 563 2.87 -14.57 6.32
N GLY A 564 2.86 -15.17 7.51
CA GLY A 564 3.54 -16.45 7.77
C GLY A 564 2.91 -17.64 7.02
N ASN A 565 1.66 -17.51 6.55
CA ASN A 565 0.96 -18.60 5.85
C ASN A 565 1.51 -18.87 4.45
N TYR A 566 2.15 -17.88 3.83
CA TYR A 566 2.72 -17.97 2.49
C TYR A 566 4.11 -17.40 2.54
N LEU A 567 5.12 -18.28 2.61
CA LEU A 567 6.51 -17.85 2.73
C LEU A 567 6.88 -16.82 1.66
N GLY A 568 6.48 -17.02 0.40
CA GLY A 568 6.75 -16.07 -0.70
C GLY A 568 6.14 -14.68 -0.53
N ALA A 569 5.15 -14.50 0.35
CA ALA A 569 4.57 -13.19 0.64
C ALA A 569 5.44 -12.35 1.58
N GLN A 570 6.60 -12.82 2.06
CA GLN A 570 7.49 -11.95 2.84
C GLN A 570 8.30 -11.02 1.93
N SER A 571 8.63 -9.86 2.49
CA SER A 571 9.42 -8.80 1.82
C SER A 571 10.79 -9.26 1.32
N TYR A 572 11.39 -10.25 1.98
CA TYR A 572 12.67 -10.84 1.57
C TYR A 572 12.56 -11.70 0.31
N TYR A 573 11.38 -12.24 0.00
CA TYR A 573 11.15 -13.09 -1.17
C TYR A 573 10.49 -12.29 -2.31
N ASN A 574 9.16 -12.33 -2.45
CA ASN A 574 8.47 -11.76 -3.61
C ASN A 574 7.82 -10.40 -3.34
N ASN A 575 7.54 -10.04 -2.08
CA ASN A 575 6.81 -8.81 -1.81
C ASN A 575 7.72 -7.58 -1.92
N GLN A 576 7.25 -6.58 -2.65
CA GLN A 576 7.96 -5.38 -3.00
C GLN A 576 7.47 -4.21 -2.13
N ASN A 577 8.33 -3.64 -1.28
CA ASN A 577 7.92 -2.51 -0.45
C ASN A 577 8.23 -1.18 -1.16
N ILE A 578 7.18 -0.37 -1.34
CA ILE A 578 7.25 1.00 -1.82
C ILE A 578 7.03 1.92 -0.63
N VAL A 579 7.94 2.88 -0.45
CA VAL A 579 7.93 3.79 0.70
C VAL A 579 7.65 5.21 0.22
N PHE A 580 6.56 5.80 0.68
CA PHE A 580 6.23 7.20 0.44
C PHE A 580 6.81 8.06 1.56
N VAL A 581 7.49 9.15 1.20
CA VAL A 581 8.04 10.12 2.15
C VAL A 581 7.69 11.52 1.69
N GLY A 582 7.41 12.43 2.63
CA GLY A 582 7.03 13.81 2.31
C GLY A 582 8.23 14.75 2.26
N GLU A 583 8.30 15.63 1.28
CA GLU A 583 9.24 16.76 1.28
C GLU A 583 8.49 18.10 1.28
N GLY A 584 8.94 19.01 2.14
CA GLY A 584 8.33 20.33 2.32
C GLY A 584 6.96 20.27 3.02
N PHE A 585 6.71 19.26 3.84
CA PHE A 585 5.55 19.18 4.72
C PHE A 585 5.97 19.58 6.14
N THR A 586 5.36 20.62 6.67
CA THR A 586 5.58 21.03 8.07
C THR A 586 4.91 20.06 9.05
N ALA A 587 5.19 20.21 10.35
CA ALA A 587 4.52 19.44 11.41
C ALA A 587 2.98 19.55 11.35
N ALA A 588 2.45 20.71 10.94
CA ALA A 588 1.01 20.93 10.78
C ALA A 588 0.42 20.35 9.49
N GLU A 589 1.25 19.85 8.56
CA GLU A 589 0.84 19.36 7.24
C GLU A 589 0.99 17.84 7.08
N GLN A 590 1.30 17.09 8.15
CA GLN A 590 1.49 15.63 8.03
C GLN A 590 0.19 14.91 7.61
N ASP A 591 -0.99 15.36 8.08
CA ASP A 591 -2.29 14.85 7.61
C ASP A 591 -2.49 15.07 6.09
N LYS A 592 -1.95 16.18 5.55
CA LYS A 592 -1.98 16.48 4.11
C LYS A 592 -1.07 15.52 3.35
N PHE A 593 0.12 15.23 3.86
CA PHE A 593 1.04 14.23 3.30
C PHE A 593 0.37 12.86 3.23
N GLU A 594 -0.19 12.36 4.33
CA GLU A 594 -0.86 11.06 4.40
C GLU A 594 -2.02 10.96 3.39
N ALA A 595 -2.81 12.02 3.26
CA ALA A 595 -3.89 12.08 2.28
C ALA A 595 -3.39 12.03 0.82
N ILE A 596 -2.22 12.61 0.51
CA ILE A 596 -1.62 12.55 -0.83
C ILE A 596 -0.97 11.19 -1.07
N ALA A 597 -0.26 10.63 -0.09
CA ALA A 597 0.33 9.30 -0.17
C ALA A 597 -0.74 8.23 -0.41
N LYS A 598 -1.92 8.35 0.21
CA LYS A 598 -3.07 7.49 -0.07
C LYS A 598 -3.52 7.54 -1.53
N LYS A 599 -3.47 8.73 -2.17
CA LYS A 599 -3.79 8.88 -3.60
C LYS A 599 -2.73 8.22 -4.50
N TYR A 600 -1.45 8.33 -4.14
CA TYR A 600 -0.38 7.60 -4.81
C TYR A 600 -0.62 6.09 -4.75
N TYR A 601 -0.88 5.55 -3.55
CA TYR A 601 -1.25 4.16 -3.37
C TYR A 601 -2.46 3.76 -4.24
N ASP A 602 -3.53 4.55 -4.22
CA ASP A 602 -4.71 4.28 -5.04
C ASP A 602 -4.42 4.34 -6.54
N TYR A 603 -3.52 5.22 -6.99
CA TYR A 603 -3.09 5.28 -8.38
C TYR A 603 -2.33 4.01 -8.79
N PHE A 604 -1.33 3.60 -7.99
CA PHE A 604 -0.57 2.37 -8.25
C PHE A 604 -1.49 1.15 -8.32
N ARG A 605 -2.31 0.89 -7.29
CA ARG A 605 -3.15 -0.32 -7.24
C ARG A 605 -4.23 -0.40 -8.33
N ASN A 606 -4.52 0.71 -9.02
CA ASN A 606 -5.50 0.77 -10.10
C ASN A 606 -4.86 0.85 -11.50
N THR A 607 -3.52 0.89 -11.59
CA THR A 607 -2.78 1.01 -12.85
C THR A 607 -2.15 -0.34 -13.23
N GLU A 608 -2.26 -0.75 -14.49
CA GLU A 608 -1.54 -1.93 -15.00
C GLU A 608 -0.02 -1.67 -15.03
N PRO A 609 0.84 -2.67 -14.77
CA PRO A 609 0.53 -4.03 -14.32
C PRO A 609 0.41 -4.16 -12.78
N TYR A 610 0.58 -3.08 -12.00
CA TYR A 610 0.53 -3.11 -10.53
C TYR A 610 -0.81 -3.62 -9.99
N LYS A 611 -1.92 -3.26 -10.64
CA LYS A 611 -3.27 -3.71 -10.30
C LYS A 611 -3.37 -5.23 -10.20
N GLU A 612 -2.77 -5.94 -11.14
CA GLU A 612 -2.76 -7.41 -11.17
C GLU A 612 -1.82 -7.99 -10.12
N ALA A 613 -0.69 -7.32 -9.91
CA ALA A 613 0.36 -7.71 -9.00
C ALA A 613 0.17 -7.17 -7.58
N ASN A 614 -0.98 -6.56 -7.24
CA ASN A 614 -1.16 -5.77 -6.03
C ASN A 614 -0.85 -6.54 -4.74
N LEU A 615 -1.06 -7.86 -4.73
CA LEU A 615 -0.72 -8.74 -3.59
C LEU A 615 0.78 -8.83 -3.32
N TYR A 616 1.61 -8.51 -4.31
CA TYR A 616 3.07 -8.52 -4.25
C TYR A 616 3.67 -7.15 -3.95
N PHE A 617 2.85 -6.15 -3.64
CA PHE A 617 3.31 -4.81 -3.27
C PHE A 617 2.81 -4.43 -1.89
N ASN A 618 3.72 -3.91 -1.07
CA ASN A 618 3.39 -3.27 0.20
C ASN A 618 3.67 -1.77 0.07
N TYR A 619 2.84 -0.96 0.72
CA TYR A 619 2.92 0.49 0.64
C TYR A 619 2.93 1.07 2.04
N HIS A 620 3.97 1.85 2.31
CA HIS A 620 4.16 2.47 3.61
C HIS A 620 4.41 3.96 3.47
N THR A 621 4.03 4.72 4.48
CA THR A 621 4.45 6.12 4.64
C THR A 621 5.48 6.23 5.76
N VAL A 622 6.35 7.22 5.64
CA VAL A 622 7.19 7.70 6.74
C VAL A 622 7.04 9.22 6.83
N GLU A 623 6.50 9.68 7.97
CA GLU A 623 6.31 11.11 8.23
C GLU A 623 7.65 11.76 8.58
N VAL A 624 8.07 12.76 7.79
CA VAL A 624 9.25 13.58 8.05
C VAL A 624 8.88 15.06 8.08
N ILE A 625 9.57 15.82 8.93
CA ILE A 625 9.19 17.20 9.25
C ILE A 625 10.15 18.18 8.58
N SER A 626 9.61 19.04 7.71
CA SER A 626 10.32 20.23 7.21
C SER A 626 10.01 21.45 8.08
N ASN A 627 10.99 22.33 8.27
CA ASN A 627 10.76 23.62 8.94
C ASN A 627 9.91 24.56 8.08
N ASP A 628 10.14 24.55 6.76
CA ASP A 628 9.37 25.30 5.78
C ASP A 628 8.43 24.41 4.96
N SER A 629 7.25 24.95 4.62
CA SER A 629 6.32 24.32 3.67
C SER A 629 6.77 24.57 2.22
N GLY A 630 6.69 23.56 1.34
CA GLY A 630 7.20 23.59 -0.05
C GLY A 630 8.72 23.48 -0.14
N ILE A 631 9.31 23.73 -1.33
CA ILE A 631 10.76 23.55 -1.57
C ILE A 631 11.47 24.79 -2.13
N SER A 632 12.80 24.76 -2.16
CA SER A 632 13.64 25.86 -2.66
C SER A 632 13.43 26.14 -4.16
N LYS A 633 13.56 27.40 -4.56
CA LYS A 633 13.38 27.90 -5.94
C LYS A 633 14.53 28.84 -6.32
N PRO A 634 14.76 29.11 -7.61
CA PRO A 634 15.77 30.09 -8.01
C PRO A 634 15.52 31.45 -7.33
N GLY A 635 16.44 31.89 -6.48
CA GLY A 635 16.33 33.14 -5.72
C GLY A 635 15.57 33.08 -4.39
N ALA A 636 15.10 31.89 -3.96
CA ALA A 636 14.43 31.69 -2.67
C ALA A 636 14.77 30.33 -2.06
N THR A 637 15.52 30.33 -0.95
CA THR A 637 15.90 29.13 -0.20
C THR A 637 14.86 28.79 0.86
N LYS A 638 14.63 27.51 1.10
CA LYS A 638 13.80 26.98 2.18
C LYS A 638 14.57 25.95 2.99
N ASP A 639 14.29 25.90 4.29
CA ASP A 639 14.82 24.91 5.21
C ASP A 639 13.86 23.71 5.28
N THR A 640 14.19 22.66 4.53
CA THR A 640 13.36 21.48 4.35
C THR A 640 14.17 20.22 4.60
N TYR A 641 13.50 19.14 4.99
CA TYR A 641 14.16 17.89 5.38
C TYR A 641 15.12 17.36 4.31
N PHE A 642 14.71 17.34 3.04
CA PHE A 642 15.56 16.85 1.95
C PHE A 642 16.40 17.94 1.27
N GLY A 643 16.19 19.21 1.62
CA GLY A 643 16.85 20.35 0.97
C GLY A 643 16.63 20.43 -0.54
N LEU A 644 15.48 19.94 -1.04
CA LEU A 644 15.23 19.90 -2.48
C LEU A 644 15.01 21.29 -3.08
N SER A 645 15.28 21.39 -4.38
CA SER A 645 14.95 22.56 -5.18
C SER A 645 14.37 22.21 -6.54
N VAL A 646 13.75 23.19 -7.20
CA VAL A 646 13.39 23.12 -8.61
C VAL A 646 14.25 24.06 -9.45
N ASN A 647 14.52 23.69 -10.69
CA ASN A 647 15.13 24.59 -11.67
C ASN A 647 14.10 25.59 -12.24
N ALA A 648 14.53 26.48 -13.14
CA ALA A 648 13.67 27.51 -13.75
C ALA A 648 12.45 26.95 -14.53
N ASN A 649 12.50 25.67 -14.93
CA ASN A 649 11.41 24.99 -15.63
C ASN A 649 10.49 24.20 -14.67
N GLY A 650 10.72 24.26 -13.36
CA GLY A 650 9.94 23.49 -12.37
C GLY A 650 10.32 22.01 -12.27
N LYS A 651 11.46 21.58 -12.83
CA LYS A 651 11.96 20.20 -12.66
C LYS A 651 12.73 20.09 -11.35
N ILE A 652 12.42 19.05 -10.56
CA ILE A 652 13.10 18.77 -9.28
C ILE A 652 14.59 18.51 -9.50
N GLN A 653 15.43 18.94 -8.56
CA GLN A 653 16.88 18.75 -8.54
C GLN A 653 17.28 17.97 -7.27
N PRO A 654 17.41 16.63 -7.35
CA PRO A 654 17.92 15.81 -6.25
C PRO A 654 19.39 16.11 -5.93
N THR A 655 19.79 15.82 -4.70
CA THR A 655 21.18 15.88 -4.22
C THR A 655 21.59 14.52 -3.67
N ASP A 656 22.89 14.34 -3.38
CA ASP A 656 23.38 13.15 -2.68
C ASP A 656 22.75 13.04 -1.29
N LEU A 657 22.57 14.17 -0.60
CA LEU A 657 21.89 14.24 0.70
C LEU A 657 20.44 13.76 0.59
N SER A 658 19.67 14.31 -0.36
CA SER A 658 18.25 13.95 -0.50
C SER A 658 18.07 12.46 -0.85
N THR A 659 18.98 11.94 -1.68
CA THR A 659 18.96 10.53 -2.10
C THR A 659 19.37 9.61 -0.96
N GLY A 660 20.42 9.94 -0.22
CA GLY A 660 20.84 9.21 0.97
C GLY A 660 19.75 9.16 2.04
N ALA A 661 19.02 10.26 2.24
CA ALA A 661 17.89 10.34 3.16
C ALA A 661 16.71 9.47 2.74
N ALA A 662 16.32 9.50 1.47
CA ALA A 662 15.24 8.65 0.99
C ALA A 662 15.62 7.16 1.13
N MET A 663 16.89 6.84 0.88
CA MET A 663 17.39 5.48 1.07
C MET A 663 17.36 5.04 2.53
N TYR A 664 17.82 5.90 3.45
CA TYR A 664 17.79 5.66 4.89
C TYR A 664 16.37 5.41 5.38
N LEU A 665 15.41 6.25 5.00
CA LEU A 665 14.03 6.12 5.45
C LEU A 665 13.41 4.80 4.98
N GLY A 666 13.62 4.42 3.72
CA GLY A 666 13.18 3.12 3.24
C GLY A 666 13.82 1.95 3.99
N ASN A 667 15.15 2.01 4.16
CA ASN A 667 15.96 0.91 4.69
C ASN A 667 15.72 0.66 6.18
N ASN A 668 15.66 1.75 6.95
CA ASN A 668 15.74 1.70 8.40
C ASN A 668 14.40 1.96 9.09
N GLN A 669 13.43 2.60 8.42
CA GLN A 669 12.12 2.86 9.04
C GLN A 669 11.05 1.86 8.61
N ILE A 670 11.21 1.23 7.43
CA ILE A 670 10.26 0.24 6.92
C ILE A 670 10.90 -1.14 6.88
N THR A 671 11.89 -1.34 6.00
CA THR A 671 12.55 -2.64 5.87
C THR A 671 13.80 -2.52 5.02
N SER A 672 14.84 -3.28 5.39
CA SER A 672 16.04 -3.41 4.57
C SER A 672 15.75 -4.01 3.19
N TYR A 673 14.54 -4.55 2.94
CA TYR A 673 14.10 -5.09 1.65
C TYR A 673 13.19 -4.17 0.81
N TYR A 674 13.09 -2.87 1.13
CA TYR A 674 12.36 -1.93 0.26
C TYR A 674 12.88 -1.92 -1.18
N LYS A 675 12.04 -1.50 -2.13
CA LYS A 675 12.36 -1.56 -3.57
C LYS A 675 12.39 -0.19 -4.21
N GLY A 676 11.64 0.76 -3.66
CA GLY A 676 11.81 2.15 -4.02
C GLY A 676 11.24 3.10 -2.98
N ALA A 677 11.84 4.28 -2.92
CA ALA A 677 11.35 5.41 -2.14
C ALA A 677 10.78 6.46 -3.09
N ILE A 678 9.55 6.91 -2.82
CA ILE A 678 8.88 7.96 -3.59
C ILE A 678 8.75 9.18 -2.67
N VAL A 679 9.54 10.21 -2.97
CA VAL A 679 9.53 11.51 -2.29
C VAL A 679 8.45 12.38 -2.93
N ILE A 680 7.36 12.60 -2.18
CA ILE A 680 6.24 13.44 -2.58
C ILE A 680 6.57 14.88 -2.19
N VAL A 681 6.67 15.78 -3.17
CA VAL A 681 7.10 17.16 -2.97
C VAL A 681 5.89 18.09 -2.82
N ASN A 682 5.76 18.77 -1.68
CA ASN A 682 4.64 19.66 -1.34
C ASN A 682 4.72 21.04 -2.04
N ASP A 683 4.85 21.10 -3.37
CA ASP A 683 4.92 22.37 -4.08
C ASP A 683 4.27 22.32 -5.48
N ASP A 684 3.27 23.18 -5.72
CA ASP A 684 2.52 23.25 -6.98
C ASP A 684 3.38 23.76 -8.17
N SER A 685 4.55 24.34 -7.89
CA SER A 685 5.50 24.75 -8.93
C SER A 685 6.27 23.59 -9.55
N VAL A 686 6.19 22.38 -8.98
CA VAL A 686 6.76 21.17 -9.59
C VAL A 686 6.02 20.87 -10.90
N LYS A 687 6.78 20.86 -12.00
CA LYS A 687 6.32 20.53 -13.36
C LYS A 687 7.01 19.31 -13.96
N GLY A 688 8.01 18.74 -13.26
CA GLY A 688 8.70 17.54 -13.70
C GLY A 688 9.36 16.81 -12.54
N GLY A 689 9.23 15.48 -12.54
CA GLY A 689 9.88 14.61 -11.57
C GLY A 689 11.38 14.42 -11.83
N ALA A 690 12.01 13.69 -10.93
CA ALA A 690 13.38 13.21 -11.09
C ALA A 690 13.51 11.77 -10.58
N ARG A 691 14.30 10.97 -11.28
CA ARG A 691 14.63 9.59 -10.93
C ARG A 691 16.11 9.53 -10.59
N VAL A 692 16.44 8.83 -9.51
CA VAL A 692 17.81 8.48 -9.17
C VAL A 692 17.87 6.95 -9.02
N ASP A 693 18.62 6.33 -9.93
CA ASP A 693 18.94 4.91 -9.86
C ASP A 693 20.05 4.73 -8.82
N ASN A 694 19.70 4.16 -7.68
CA ASN A 694 20.65 3.80 -6.63
C ASN A 694 20.66 2.26 -6.49
N LYS A 695 20.98 1.72 -5.32
CA LYS A 695 20.83 0.27 -5.06
C LYS A 695 19.40 -0.25 -5.33
N ARG A 696 18.43 0.67 -5.37
CA ARG A 696 16.99 0.53 -5.57
C ARG A 696 16.59 1.67 -6.53
N VAL A 697 15.42 2.29 -6.32
CA VAL A 697 15.06 3.52 -7.01
C VAL A 697 14.55 4.57 -6.03
N THR A 698 15.01 5.82 -6.21
CA THR A 698 14.39 6.98 -5.55
C THR A 698 13.73 7.85 -6.60
N LEU A 699 12.44 8.11 -6.42
CA LEU A 699 11.63 8.91 -7.34
C LEU A 699 11.15 10.16 -6.61
N TYR A 700 11.35 11.32 -7.21
CA TYR A 700 10.86 12.59 -6.70
C TYR A 700 9.73 13.09 -7.58
N ALA A 701 8.58 13.34 -6.98
CA ALA A 701 7.37 13.65 -7.74
C ALA A 701 6.48 14.68 -7.00
N GLY A 702 5.77 15.51 -7.77
CA GLY A 702 4.84 16.50 -7.22
C GLY A 702 3.56 15.87 -6.67
N PRO A 703 2.73 16.59 -5.91
CA PRO A 703 1.63 15.99 -5.12
C PRO A 703 0.36 15.70 -5.94
N ASN A 704 0.43 15.82 -7.26
CA ASN A 704 -0.69 15.79 -8.20
C ASN A 704 -0.69 14.52 -9.06
N GLU A 705 -1.73 14.36 -9.88
CA GLU A 705 -1.89 13.16 -10.72
C GLU A 705 -0.75 12.95 -11.72
N GLU A 706 -0.13 14.03 -12.25
CA GLU A 706 1.05 13.90 -13.11
C GLU A 706 2.26 13.35 -12.35
N GLY A 707 2.43 13.73 -11.08
CA GLY A 707 3.44 13.16 -10.19
C GLY A 707 3.19 11.68 -9.90
N MET A 708 1.93 11.28 -9.71
CA MET A 708 1.54 9.87 -9.52
C MET A 708 1.84 9.04 -10.76
N LYS A 709 1.46 9.55 -11.94
CA LYS A 709 1.76 8.93 -13.23
C LYS A 709 3.27 8.80 -13.44
N TYR A 710 4.04 9.86 -13.21
CA TYR A 710 5.49 9.85 -13.30
C TYR A 710 6.10 8.76 -12.41
N ALA A 711 5.71 8.71 -11.13
CA ALA A 711 6.26 7.73 -10.20
C ALA A 711 5.93 6.29 -10.59
N ALA A 712 4.69 6.00 -11.00
CA ALA A 712 4.30 4.67 -11.48
C ALA A 712 5.05 4.28 -12.77
N THR A 713 5.15 5.19 -13.74
CA THR A 713 5.88 4.92 -14.98
C THR A 713 7.37 4.68 -14.71
N GLU A 714 8.01 5.53 -13.90
CA GLU A 714 9.45 5.42 -13.67
C GLU A 714 9.84 4.27 -12.76
N PHE A 715 8.98 3.87 -11.82
CA PHE A 715 9.19 2.65 -11.06
C PHE A 715 9.12 1.43 -11.98
N MET A 716 8.18 1.38 -12.94
CA MET A 716 8.15 0.33 -13.97
C MET A 716 9.38 0.36 -14.86
N ASN A 717 9.84 1.55 -15.27
CA ASN A 717 11.06 1.68 -16.09
C ASN A 717 12.28 1.14 -15.36
N TYR A 718 12.42 1.45 -14.07
CA TYR A 718 13.45 0.86 -13.23
C TYR A 718 13.32 -0.67 -13.15
N TYR A 719 12.12 -1.18 -12.87
CA TYR A 719 11.86 -2.63 -12.81
C TYR A 719 12.18 -3.34 -14.13
N ALA A 720 11.87 -2.73 -15.25
CA ALA A 720 12.10 -3.28 -16.58
C ALA A 720 13.52 -3.03 -17.12
N GLY A 721 14.40 -2.36 -16.36
CA GLY A 721 15.74 -1.98 -16.82
C GLY A 721 15.71 -1.05 -18.05
N SER A 722 14.65 -0.24 -18.19
CA SER A 722 14.40 0.61 -19.35
C SER A 722 14.74 2.08 -19.08
N PRO A 723 15.05 2.85 -20.15
CA PRO A 723 15.37 4.27 -20.02
C PRO A 723 14.25 5.07 -19.35
N GLU A 724 14.61 6.14 -18.64
CA GLU A 724 13.66 7.11 -18.08
C GLU A 724 12.75 7.68 -19.19
N GLY A 725 11.46 7.80 -18.90
CA GLY A 725 10.44 8.29 -19.83
C GLY A 725 9.87 7.24 -20.79
N THR A 726 10.23 5.96 -20.65
CA THR A 726 9.65 4.89 -21.48
C THR A 726 8.14 4.76 -21.18
N ASP A 727 7.31 4.90 -22.21
CA ASP A 727 5.85 4.74 -22.10
C ASP A 727 5.45 3.30 -22.43
N TRP A 728 5.15 2.53 -21.38
CA TRP A 728 4.66 1.15 -21.46
C TRP A 728 3.16 1.05 -21.76
N MET A 729 2.41 2.14 -21.65
CA MET A 729 0.96 2.14 -21.75
C MET A 729 0.45 2.58 -23.12
N LYS A 730 1.35 2.85 -24.06
CA LYS A 730 1.06 3.36 -25.42
C LYS A 730 0.29 2.39 -26.32
N ASP A 731 0.47 1.08 -26.14
CA ASP A 731 -0.17 0.02 -26.93
C ASP A 731 -0.17 -1.31 -26.15
N ASP A 732 -1.00 -2.27 -26.58
CA ASP A 732 -1.17 -3.55 -25.87
C ASP A 732 0.11 -4.40 -25.85
N ALA A 733 0.92 -4.34 -26.92
CA ALA A 733 2.19 -5.05 -26.97
C ALA A 733 3.18 -4.53 -25.90
N SER A 734 3.20 -3.22 -25.67
CA SER A 734 4.01 -2.60 -24.63
C SER A 734 3.48 -2.94 -23.24
N LYS A 735 2.16 -2.99 -23.03
CA LYS A 735 1.56 -3.44 -21.77
C LYS A 735 1.90 -4.88 -21.45
N ASP A 736 1.80 -5.78 -22.43
CA ASP A 736 2.17 -7.19 -22.30
C ASP A 736 3.67 -7.36 -21.96
N ALA A 737 4.53 -6.56 -22.59
CA ALA A 737 5.95 -6.54 -22.29
C ALA A 737 6.22 -6.06 -20.85
N ALA A 738 5.57 -4.96 -20.41
CA ALA A 738 5.69 -4.45 -19.05
C ALA A 738 5.21 -5.47 -18.01
N ARG A 739 4.08 -6.14 -18.29
CA ARG A 739 3.55 -7.23 -17.47
C ARG A 739 4.53 -8.39 -17.35
N THR A 740 5.15 -8.79 -18.45
CA THR A 740 6.17 -9.85 -18.46
C THR A 740 7.37 -9.47 -17.59
N GLN A 741 7.85 -8.22 -17.66
CA GLN A 741 8.92 -7.72 -16.80
C GLN A 741 8.51 -7.69 -15.32
N MET A 742 7.27 -7.28 -15.02
CA MET A 742 6.73 -7.32 -13.66
C MET A 742 6.76 -8.75 -13.10
N LEU A 743 6.27 -9.73 -13.86
CA LEU A 743 6.25 -11.14 -13.45
C LEU A 743 7.64 -11.71 -13.16
N LYS A 744 8.65 -11.30 -13.94
CA LYS A 744 10.05 -11.65 -13.67
C LYS A 744 10.55 -11.06 -12.36
N LYS A 745 10.15 -9.84 -12.03
CA LYS A 745 10.61 -9.12 -10.83
C LYS A 745 9.91 -9.54 -9.53
N VAL A 746 8.66 -10.00 -9.60
CA VAL A 746 7.95 -10.56 -8.43
C VAL A 746 8.13 -12.08 -8.28
N TYR A 747 9.02 -12.67 -9.09
CA TYR A 747 9.48 -14.05 -8.94
C TYR A 747 10.79 -14.07 -8.15
N TYR A 748 10.93 -15.03 -7.24
CA TYR A 748 12.16 -15.24 -6.47
C TYR A 748 12.52 -16.73 -6.44
N PHE A 749 13.81 -17.04 -6.57
CA PHE A 749 14.34 -18.39 -6.39
C PHE A 749 15.27 -18.40 -5.19
N TRP A 750 15.00 -19.26 -4.21
CA TRP A 750 15.83 -19.36 -3.02
C TRP A 750 15.77 -20.74 -2.39
N SER A 751 16.95 -21.26 -2.02
CA SER A 751 17.11 -22.54 -1.34
C SER A 751 16.41 -23.72 -2.06
N GLY A 752 16.45 -23.75 -3.40
CA GLY A 752 15.81 -24.79 -4.20
C GLY A 752 14.30 -24.61 -4.42
N TYR A 753 13.70 -23.56 -3.85
CA TYR A 753 12.29 -23.22 -4.02
C TYR A 753 12.11 -22.10 -5.03
N SER A 754 11.10 -22.26 -5.89
CA SER A 754 10.66 -21.27 -6.85
C SER A 754 9.41 -20.57 -6.30
N TYR A 755 9.58 -19.39 -5.72
CA TYR A 755 8.48 -18.58 -5.22
C TYR A 755 7.77 -17.92 -6.41
N ALA A 756 6.85 -18.66 -7.02
CA ALA A 756 6.13 -18.23 -8.21
C ALA A 756 4.94 -17.34 -7.88
N PRO A 757 4.78 -16.17 -8.52
CA PRO A 757 3.55 -15.41 -8.42
C PRO A 757 2.36 -16.17 -9.03
N VAL A 758 1.19 -16.03 -8.38
CA VAL A 758 -0.11 -16.49 -8.83
C VAL A 758 -0.96 -15.25 -9.11
N MET A 759 -1.31 -15.03 -10.37
CA MET A 759 -2.05 -13.84 -10.79
C MET A 759 -3.28 -14.23 -11.60
N SER A 760 -4.32 -13.38 -11.54
CA SER A 760 -5.53 -13.58 -12.34
C SER A 760 -5.50 -12.73 -13.60
N ARG A 761 -6.01 -13.27 -14.71
CA ARG A 761 -6.34 -12.58 -15.96
C ARG A 761 -7.83 -12.19 -16.06
N ALA A 762 -8.60 -12.36 -14.99
CA ALA A 762 -10.05 -12.10 -14.99
C ALA A 762 -10.41 -10.63 -15.32
N TYR A 763 -9.48 -9.69 -15.17
CA TYR A 763 -9.70 -8.29 -15.54
C TYR A 763 -9.82 -8.05 -17.06
N ASN A 764 -9.38 -9.01 -17.89
CA ASN A 764 -9.56 -8.98 -19.34
C ASN A 764 -10.95 -9.47 -19.80
N GLU A 765 -11.79 -9.88 -18.84
CA GLU A 765 -13.03 -10.57 -19.12
C GLU A 765 -14.23 -9.76 -18.64
N THR A 766 -15.34 -9.90 -19.35
CA THR A 766 -16.63 -9.35 -18.92
C THR A 766 -17.52 -10.49 -18.46
N PHE A 767 -17.77 -10.56 -17.15
CA PHE A 767 -18.64 -11.57 -16.57
C PHE A 767 -20.09 -11.07 -16.55
N ILE A 768 -21.00 -11.84 -17.13
CA ILE A 768 -22.43 -11.50 -17.19
C ILE A 768 -23.21 -12.54 -16.39
N GLU A 769 -24.12 -12.07 -15.55
CA GLU A 769 -25.06 -12.90 -14.80
C GLU A 769 -25.82 -13.84 -15.75
N ASN A 770 -25.67 -15.15 -15.55
CA ASN A 770 -26.28 -16.18 -16.40
C ASN A 770 -27.05 -17.24 -15.60
N GLY A 771 -27.19 -17.04 -14.28
CA GLY A 771 -27.86 -17.97 -13.36
C GLY A 771 -26.96 -19.08 -12.81
N SER A 772 -25.72 -19.21 -13.29
CA SER A 772 -24.74 -20.17 -12.81
C SER A 772 -23.61 -19.46 -12.03
N PRO A 773 -23.00 -20.13 -11.03
CA PRO A 773 -21.79 -19.63 -10.39
C PRO A 773 -20.67 -19.34 -11.39
N ILE A 774 -20.03 -18.19 -11.27
CA ILE A 774 -18.89 -17.80 -12.11
C ILE A 774 -17.60 -18.12 -11.36
N ASP A 775 -17.03 -19.29 -11.66
CA ASP A 775 -15.77 -19.76 -11.10
C ASP A 775 -14.58 -19.11 -11.82
N LEU A 776 -13.72 -18.45 -11.05
CA LEU A 776 -12.52 -17.79 -11.54
C LEU A 776 -11.28 -18.68 -11.62
N ALA A 777 -11.34 -19.96 -11.21
CA ALA A 777 -10.19 -20.87 -11.29
C ALA A 777 -9.47 -20.87 -12.67
N PRO A 778 -10.18 -20.88 -13.82
CA PRO A 778 -9.51 -20.90 -15.14
C PRO A 778 -8.74 -19.64 -15.51
N TYR A 779 -8.96 -18.55 -14.77
CA TYR A 779 -8.35 -17.25 -15.02
C TYR A 779 -7.15 -16.99 -14.12
N PHE A 780 -6.87 -17.86 -13.13
CA PHE A 780 -5.66 -17.79 -12.34
C PHE A 780 -4.54 -18.59 -13.00
N HIS A 781 -3.34 -18.03 -12.97
CA HIS A 781 -2.15 -18.58 -13.59
C HIS A 781 -0.93 -18.41 -12.67
N THR A 782 -0.04 -19.39 -12.68
CA THR A 782 1.22 -19.38 -11.93
C THR A 782 2.37 -19.13 -12.90
N TYR A 783 3.33 -18.28 -12.54
CA TYR A 783 4.45 -17.92 -13.42
C TYR A 783 5.81 -18.15 -12.76
N ILE A 784 6.73 -18.80 -13.47
CA ILE A 784 8.14 -18.93 -13.09
C ILE A 784 8.96 -18.08 -14.04
N ASN A 785 9.68 -17.09 -13.50
CA ASN A 785 10.49 -16.14 -14.29
C ASN A 785 9.73 -15.54 -15.51
N GLY A 786 8.46 -15.18 -15.32
CA GLY A 786 7.60 -14.62 -16.38
C GLY A 786 6.97 -15.64 -17.35
N ILE A 787 7.25 -16.93 -17.20
CA ILE A 787 6.71 -18.00 -18.04
C ILE A 787 5.59 -18.72 -17.30
N GLU A 788 4.45 -18.91 -17.98
CA GLU A 788 3.26 -19.55 -17.41
C GLU A 788 3.45 -21.07 -17.23
N VAL A 789 3.04 -21.59 -16.07
CA VAL A 789 3.03 -23.02 -15.74
C VAL A 789 1.64 -23.60 -16.01
N LYS A 790 1.55 -24.69 -16.81
CA LYS A 790 0.27 -25.23 -17.28
C LYS A 790 -0.36 -26.32 -16.38
N ASP A 791 0.45 -27.03 -15.58
CA ASP A 791 0.00 -28.19 -14.80
C ASP A 791 -0.19 -27.87 -13.30
N VAL A 792 -0.96 -26.82 -13.03
CA VAL A 792 -1.29 -26.36 -11.67
C VAL A 792 -2.80 -26.18 -11.50
N SER A 793 -3.28 -26.35 -10.28
CA SER A 793 -4.68 -26.13 -9.91
C SER A 793 -4.75 -25.32 -8.62
N TYR A 794 -5.94 -24.77 -8.36
CA TYR A 794 -6.18 -23.86 -7.24
C TYR A 794 -7.37 -24.29 -6.41
N ASN A 795 -7.25 -24.13 -5.09
CA ASN A 795 -8.38 -24.09 -4.18
C ASN A 795 -8.95 -22.67 -4.20
N MET A 796 -10.19 -22.54 -4.68
CA MET A 796 -10.85 -21.24 -4.83
C MET A 796 -11.70 -20.88 -3.61
N THR A 797 -11.55 -19.65 -3.14
CA THR A 797 -12.41 -19.05 -2.11
C THR A 797 -12.92 -17.69 -2.61
N TYR A 798 -14.18 -17.38 -2.33
CA TYR A 798 -14.85 -16.17 -2.83
C TYR A 798 -15.27 -15.28 -1.66
N PHE A 799 -15.26 -13.96 -1.88
CA PHE A 799 -15.60 -12.99 -0.85
C PHE A 799 -16.46 -11.87 -1.42
N GLU A 800 -17.28 -11.26 -0.57
CA GLU A 800 -17.91 -9.98 -0.88
C GLU A 800 -16.85 -8.89 -1.10
N ASN A 801 -17.17 -7.90 -1.93
CA ASN A 801 -16.37 -6.68 -2.04
C ASN A 801 -16.93 -5.61 -1.10
N LYS A 802 -16.16 -5.25 -0.07
CA LYS A 802 -16.51 -4.21 0.90
C LYS A 802 -15.68 -2.95 0.63
N ASP A 803 -16.24 -2.02 -0.13
CA ASP A 803 -15.62 -0.73 -0.49
C ASP A 803 -14.20 -0.86 -1.10
N GLY A 804 -14.00 -1.89 -1.93
CA GLY A 804 -12.72 -2.19 -2.55
C GLY A 804 -11.77 -3.06 -1.71
N ASN A 805 -12.24 -3.58 -0.57
CA ASN A 805 -11.51 -4.49 0.31
C ASN A 805 -12.20 -5.86 0.42
N LEU A 806 -11.45 -6.87 0.87
CA LEU A 806 -11.98 -8.21 1.16
C LEU A 806 -13.08 -8.13 2.24
N GLY A 807 -14.29 -8.58 1.90
CA GLY A 807 -15.45 -8.69 2.79
C GLY A 807 -15.61 -10.09 3.39
N GLU A 808 -16.85 -10.46 3.71
CA GLU A 808 -17.17 -11.79 4.24
C GLU A 808 -16.94 -12.89 3.20
N GLU A 809 -16.51 -14.06 3.66
CA GLU A 809 -16.34 -15.24 2.82
C GLU A 809 -17.70 -15.78 2.36
N LEU A 810 -17.81 -16.05 1.05
CA LEU A 810 -18.98 -16.64 0.42
C LEU A 810 -18.87 -18.16 0.46
N THR A 811 -20.02 -18.83 0.53
CA THR A 811 -20.09 -20.31 0.53
C THR A 811 -19.67 -20.95 -0.80
N GLY A 812 -19.40 -20.17 -1.83
CA GLY A 812 -18.98 -20.61 -3.16
C GLY A 812 -18.92 -19.46 -4.16
N ALA A 813 -18.66 -19.78 -5.42
CA ALA A 813 -18.61 -18.78 -6.49
C ALA A 813 -19.96 -18.03 -6.63
N PRO A 814 -19.96 -16.69 -6.66
CA PRO A 814 -21.17 -15.92 -6.86
C PRO A 814 -21.70 -16.09 -8.29
N SER A 815 -23.03 -16.07 -8.42
CA SER A 815 -23.74 -16.09 -9.70
C SER A 815 -24.47 -14.78 -10.01
N LYS A 816 -24.67 -13.94 -8.98
CA LYS A 816 -25.45 -12.71 -9.07
C LYS A 816 -24.60 -11.53 -9.47
N ALA A 817 -25.21 -10.57 -10.16
CA ALA A 817 -24.57 -9.29 -10.44
C ALA A 817 -24.07 -8.61 -9.15
N GLY A 818 -22.88 -8.04 -9.20
CA GLY A 818 -22.19 -7.45 -8.04
C GLY A 818 -20.67 -7.46 -8.21
N SER A 819 -19.99 -6.84 -7.25
CA SER A 819 -18.52 -6.86 -7.17
C SER A 819 -18.07 -7.81 -6.07
N TYR A 820 -17.04 -8.60 -6.36
CA TYR A 820 -16.56 -9.68 -5.50
C TYR A 820 -15.03 -9.75 -5.54
N PHE A 821 -14.46 -10.55 -4.62
CA PHE A 821 -13.08 -10.99 -4.68
C PHE A 821 -13.01 -12.51 -4.86
N ALA A 822 -12.03 -12.99 -5.61
CA ALA A 822 -11.66 -14.40 -5.66
C ALA A 822 -10.22 -14.57 -5.18
N LYS A 823 -10.01 -15.57 -4.34
CA LYS A 823 -8.72 -16.03 -3.85
C LYS A 823 -8.44 -17.40 -4.43
N ALA A 824 -7.24 -17.60 -4.95
CA ALA A 824 -6.74 -18.84 -5.49
C ALA A 824 -5.52 -19.29 -4.68
N ASP A 825 -5.63 -20.40 -3.98
CA ASP A 825 -4.50 -21.03 -3.27
C ASP A 825 -3.95 -22.18 -4.11
N LEU A 826 -2.66 -22.14 -4.43
CA LEU A 826 -2.01 -23.20 -5.21
C LEU A 826 -2.14 -24.55 -4.51
N VAL A 827 -2.65 -25.55 -5.21
CA VAL A 827 -2.79 -26.92 -4.68
C VAL A 827 -1.41 -27.60 -4.64
N PRO A 828 -0.91 -28.00 -3.46
CA PRO A 828 0.36 -28.73 -3.36
C PRO A 828 0.21 -30.18 -3.83
N ASP A 829 1.34 -30.88 -3.99
CA ASP A 829 1.31 -32.33 -4.18
C ASP A 829 0.77 -33.03 -2.93
N GLU A 830 0.16 -34.19 -3.11
CA GLU A 830 -0.56 -34.90 -2.04
C GLU A 830 0.33 -35.16 -0.80
N GLY A 831 -0.15 -34.71 0.37
CA GLY A 831 0.58 -34.82 1.63
C GLY A 831 1.82 -33.93 1.76
N LYS A 832 2.08 -33.02 0.80
CA LYS A 832 3.21 -32.08 0.81
C LYS A 832 2.73 -30.64 1.01
N LYS A 833 3.67 -29.75 1.36
CA LYS A 833 3.47 -28.29 1.40
C LYS A 833 3.99 -27.59 0.14
N THR A 834 4.25 -28.34 -0.92
CA THR A 834 4.92 -27.87 -2.13
C THR A 834 4.32 -28.54 -3.37
N LYS A 835 4.40 -27.88 -4.51
CA LYS A 835 4.04 -28.40 -5.84
C LYS A 835 5.28 -28.51 -6.72
N LYS A 836 5.63 -29.70 -7.20
CA LYS A 836 6.69 -29.85 -8.22
C LYS A 836 6.11 -29.65 -9.61
N VAL A 837 6.82 -28.86 -10.42
CA VAL A 837 6.45 -28.60 -11.83
C VAL A 837 7.70 -28.67 -12.70
N THR A 838 7.53 -29.08 -13.95
CA THR A 838 8.61 -29.09 -14.94
C THR A 838 8.39 -27.95 -15.92
N LEU A 839 9.40 -27.11 -16.08
CA LEU A 839 9.41 -26.02 -17.04
C LEU A 839 10.75 -26.05 -17.79
N ASP A 840 10.72 -26.05 -19.12
CA ASP A 840 11.91 -26.09 -19.98
C ASP A 840 12.94 -27.18 -19.63
N GLY A 841 12.45 -28.35 -19.19
CA GLY A 841 13.29 -29.48 -18.79
C GLY A 841 13.91 -29.37 -17.39
N GLN A 842 13.69 -28.27 -16.68
CA GLN A 842 14.09 -28.08 -15.28
C GLN A 842 12.92 -28.36 -14.34
N THR A 843 13.22 -29.02 -13.22
CA THR A 843 12.23 -29.26 -12.16
C THR A 843 12.28 -28.11 -11.15
N HIS A 844 11.12 -27.50 -10.90
CA HIS A 844 10.94 -26.44 -9.93
C HIS A 844 10.06 -26.93 -8.77
N THR A 845 10.44 -26.56 -7.54
CA THR A 845 9.64 -26.83 -6.34
C THR A 845 8.95 -25.55 -5.91
N LEU A 846 7.63 -25.47 -6.09
CA LEU A 846 6.81 -24.32 -5.70
C LEU A 846 6.33 -24.49 -4.25
N PRO A 847 6.59 -23.56 -3.33
CA PRO A 847 5.93 -23.55 -2.03
C PRO A 847 4.46 -23.13 -2.18
N ILE A 848 3.70 -23.16 -1.06
CA ILE A 848 2.32 -22.64 -1.04
C ILE A 848 2.33 -21.18 -1.50
N ALA A 849 1.51 -20.89 -2.50
CA ALA A 849 1.36 -19.57 -3.11
C ALA A 849 -0.12 -19.21 -3.25
N ARG A 850 -0.42 -17.91 -3.35
CA ARG A 850 -1.78 -17.41 -3.50
C ARG A 850 -1.87 -16.26 -4.49
N GLY A 851 -3.03 -16.13 -5.11
CA GLY A 851 -3.46 -14.95 -5.86
C GLY A 851 -4.80 -14.45 -5.33
N ILE A 852 -5.03 -13.14 -5.39
CA ILE A 852 -6.31 -12.53 -5.05
C ILE A 852 -6.64 -11.48 -6.11
N THR A 853 -7.86 -11.47 -6.62
CA THR A 853 -8.28 -10.46 -7.61
C THR A 853 -9.72 -10.00 -7.35
N PRO A 854 -10.02 -8.70 -7.48
CA PRO A 854 -11.40 -8.23 -7.58
C PRO A 854 -11.96 -8.52 -8.97
N TYR A 855 -13.26 -8.81 -9.05
CA TYR A 855 -13.99 -8.91 -10.32
C TYR A 855 -15.43 -8.46 -10.15
N THR A 856 -16.10 -8.16 -11.27
CA THR A 856 -17.50 -7.72 -11.28
C THR A 856 -18.30 -8.59 -12.23
N ILE A 857 -19.45 -9.07 -11.73
CA ILE A 857 -20.49 -9.71 -12.53
C ILE A 857 -21.50 -8.63 -12.88
N GLN A 858 -21.69 -8.39 -14.18
CA GLN A 858 -22.66 -7.43 -14.69
C GLN A 858 -24.06 -8.06 -14.75
N THR A 859 -25.09 -7.24 -14.59
CA THR A 859 -26.48 -7.65 -14.78
C THR A 859 -26.72 -8.11 -16.22
N LYS A 860 -27.48 -9.18 -16.38
CA LYS A 860 -27.88 -9.66 -17.71
C LYS A 860 -28.71 -8.60 -18.44
N ALA A 861 -28.26 -8.15 -19.60
CA ALA A 861 -29.04 -7.25 -20.44
C ALA A 861 -30.37 -7.91 -20.88
N VAL A 862 -31.45 -7.14 -20.81
CA VAL A 862 -32.80 -7.55 -21.21
C VAL A 862 -32.88 -7.67 -22.74
N ASP A 863 -33.52 -8.73 -23.27
CA ASP A 863 -33.70 -8.91 -24.71
C ASP A 863 -34.71 -7.88 -25.27
N LYS A 864 -34.21 -6.99 -26.12
CA LYS A 864 -34.99 -5.91 -26.75
C LYS A 864 -35.36 -6.21 -28.21
N THR A 865 -35.09 -7.42 -28.70
CA THR A 865 -35.28 -7.78 -30.12
C THR A 865 -36.72 -7.54 -30.58
N ALA A 866 -37.70 -7.95 -29.79
CA ALA A 866 -39.11 -7.75 -30.11
C ALA A 866 -39.50 -6.26 -30.16
N LEU A 867 -38.97 -5.45 -29.23
CA LEU A 867 -39.15 -4.00 -29.21
C LEU A 867 -38.52 -3.33 -30.45
N ASN A 868 -37.29 -3.70 -30.79
CA ASN A 868 -36.56 -3.14 -31.92
C ASN A 868 -37.20 -3.48 -33.28
N ASN A 869 -37.73 -4.70 -33.42
CA ASN A 869 -38.49 -5.11 -34.60
C ASN A 869 -39.78 -4.28 -34.73
N GLU A 870 -40.48 -4.03 -33.63
CA GLU A 870 -41.70 -3.22 -33.66
C GLU A 870 -41.42 -1.72 -33.88
N ILE A 871 -40.30 -1.19 -33.37
CA ILE A 871 -39.77 0.15 -33.70
C ILE A 871 -39.55 0.27 -35.21
N THR A 872 -38.96 -0.75 -35.82
CA THR A 872 -38.75 -0.80 -37.27
C THR A 872 -40.09 -0.80 -38.01
N ASN A 873 -41.04 -1.62 -37.59
CA ASN A 873 -42.40 -1.66 -38.15
C ASN A 873 -43.09 -0.27 -38.07
N ALA A 874 -43.07 0.36 -36.90
CA ALA A 874 -43.62 1.70 -36.70
C ALA A 874 -42.99 2.74 -37.63
N LYS A 875 -41.66 2.74 -37.78
CA LYS A 875 -40.95 3.61 -38.73
C LYS A 875 -41.37 3.39 -40.17
N THR A 876 -41.52 2.12 -40.59
CA THR A 876 -42.01 1.79 -41.94
C THR A 876 -43.42 2.29 -42.17
N LYS A 877 -44.33 2.18 -41.18
CA LYS A 877 -45.69 2.73 -41.30
C LYS A 877 -45.69 4.25 -41.40
N LEU A 878 -44.82 4.93 -40.66
CA LEU A 878 -44.69 6.40 -40.71
C LEU A 878 -43.95 6.92 -41.96
N ALA A 879 -43.31 6.06 -42.75
CA ALA A 879 -42.64 6.46 -43.98
C ALA A 879 -43.61 7.05 -45.03
N ASP A 880 -44.89 6.69 -44.97
CA ASP A 880 -45.96 7.30 -45.77
C ASP A 880 -47.11 7.74 -44.86
N GLU A 881 -46.80 8.67 -43.95
CA GLU A 881 -47.75 9.27 -43.01
C GLU A 881 -48.98 9.87 -43.71
N SER A 882 -48.85 10.28 -44.97
CA SER A 882 -49.92 10.88 -45.77
C SER A 882 -51.15 9.98 -45.89
N LYS A 883 -50.94 8.65 -45.84
CA LYS A 883 -51.98 7.62 -45.88
C LYS A 883 -52.86 7.60 -44.64
N TYR A 884 -52.40 8.09 -43.50
CA TYR A 884 -53.08 7.95 -42.21
C TYR A 884 -53.71 9.26 -41.73
N THR A 885 -54.75 9.17 -40.89
CA THR A 885 -55.33 10.33 -40.21
C THR A 885 -54.34 10.92 -39.21
N GLN A 886 -54.32 12.24 -39.10
CA GLN A 886 -53.33 12.99 -38.31
C GLN A 886 -53.26 12.50 -36.86
N ASP A 887 -54.42 12.36 -36.19
CA ASP A 887 -54.50 11.93 -34.79
C ASP A 887 -53.85 10.56 -34.55
N THR A 888 -54.03 9.62 -35.48
CA THR A 888 -53.49 8.26 -35.35
C THR A 888 -52.00 8.18 -35.68
N ALA A 889 -51.52 9.03 -36.60
CA ALA A 889 -50.10 9.14 -36.91
C ALA A 889 -49.30 9.78 -35.77
N ASP A 890 -49.85 10.83 -35.13
CA ASP A 890 -49.21 11.50 -33.99
C ASP A 890 -49.16 10.60 -32.75
N ALA A 891 -50.20 9.80 -32.51
CA ALA A 891 -50.18 8.77 -31.46
C ALA A 891 -49.08 7.73 -31.67
N LEU A 892 -48.86 7.29 -32.91
CA LEU A 892 -47.78 6.37 -33.26
C LEU A 892 -46.39 7.00 -33.09
N LYS A 893 -46.19 8.25 -33.51
CA LYS A 893 -44.94 8.99 -33.29
C LYS A 893 -44.58 9.09 -31.81
N LYS A 894 -45.57 9.38 -30.96
CA LYS A 894 -45.37 9.47 -29.50
C LYS A 894 -44.98 8.12 -28.90
N ALA A 895 -45.64 7.04 -29.29
CA ALA A 895 -45.31 5.70 -28.82
C ALA A 895 -43.93 5.24 -29.33
N LEU A 896 -43.57 5.58 -30.57
CA LEU A 896 -42.27 5.30 -31.16
C LEU A 896 -41.13 5.99 -30.40
N ALA A 897 -41.26 7.28 -30.10
CA ALA A 897 -40.24 8.01 -29.34
C ALA A 897 -40.02 7.44 -27.93
N ALA A 898 -41.10 7.01 -27.27
CA ALA A 898 -41.00 6.34 -25.96
C ALA A 898 -40.31 4.97 -26.07
N ALA A 899 -40.61 4.19 -27.10
CA ALA A 899 -39.99 2.90 -27.36
C ALA A 899 -38.50 3.00 -27.71
N GLU A 900 -38.11 4.00 -28.51
CA GLU A 900 -36.70 4.28 -28.84
C GLU A 900 -35.89 4.67 -27.60
N LYS A 901 -36.49 5.44 -26.68
CA LYS A 901 -35.85 5.79 -25.41
C LYS A 901 -35.54 4.55 -24.55
N VAL A 902 -36.52 3.64 -24.41
CA VAL A 902 -36.34 2.39 -23.65
C VAL A 902 -35.35 1.45 -24.35
N SER A 903 -35.38 1.40 -25.69
CA SER A 903 -34.43 0.61 -26.47
C SER A 903 -32.98 1.06 -26.24
N ALA A 904 -32.73 2.37 -26.19
CA ALA A 904 -31.41 2.97 -25.97
C ALA A 904 -30.90 2.95 -24.51
N GLN A 905 -31.71 2.51 -23.55
CA GLN A 905 -31.36 2.54 -22.12
C GLN A 905 -30.71 1.21 -21.68
N ASP A 906 -29.42 1.19 -21.33
CA ASP A 906 -28.65 -0.03 -21.04
C ASP A 906 -29.16 -0.85 -19.84
N ASP A 907 -29.78 -0.19 -18.85
CA ASP A 907 -30.32 -0.79 -17.63
C ASP A 907 -31.85 -0.98 -17.65
N ALA A 908 -32.49 -0.88 -18.83
CA ALA A 908 -33.94 -1.05 -18.95
C ALA A 908 -34.41 -2.41 -18.41
N THR A 909 -35.44 -2.38 -17.57
CA THR A 909 -36.06 -3.59 -17.00
C THR A 909 -36.92 -4.32 -18.04
N GLN A 910 -37.15 -5.63 -17.84
CA GLN A 910 -38.05 -6.41 -18.71
C GLN A 910 -39.47 -5.80 -18.72
N GLU A 911 -39.94 -5.28 -17.59
CA GLU A 911 -41.24 -4.62 -17.49
C GLU A 911 -41.30 -3.34 -18.35
N GLU A 912 -40.25 -2.52 -18.35
CA GLU A 912 -40.17 -1.32 -19.20
C GLU A 912 -40.15 -1.67 -20.69
N VAL A 913 -39.38 -2.70 -21.07
CA VAL A 913 -39.31 -3.19 -22.45
C VAL A 913 -40.67 -3.74 -22.91
N ASP A 914 -41.34 -4.53 -22.08
CA ASP A 914 -42.66 -5.11 -22.38
C ASP A 914 -43.74 -4.03 -22.49
N ASN A 915 -43.71 -3.04 -21.59
CA ASN A 915 -44.63 -1.90 -21.62
C ASN A 915 -44.43 -1.04 -22.87
N ALA A 916 -43.17 -0.75 -23.24
CA ALA A 916 -42.85 0.00 -24.45
C ALA A 916 -43.32 -0.74 -25.71
N LEU A 917 -43.07 -2.06 -25.78
CA LEU A 917 -43.51 -2.91 -26.89
C LEU A 917 -45.04 -2.95 -26.99
N SER A 918 -45.73 -3.15 -25.87
CA SER A 918 -47.20 -3.19 -25.80
C SER A 918 -47.82 -1.88 -26.27
N ASN A 919 -47.30 -0.74 -25.80
CA ASN A 919 -47.78 0.58 -26.19
C ASN A 919 -47.54 0.88 -27.68
N LEU A 920 -46.37 0.50 -28.20
CA LEU A 920 -46.04 0.68 -29.60
C LEU A 920 -46.96 -0.16 -30.52
N LYS A 921 -47.17 -1.44 -30.16
CA LYS A 921 -48.13 -2.31 -30.88
C LYS A 921 -49.54 -1.74 -30.91
N LYS A 922 -50.03 -1.23 -29.77
CA LYS A 922 -51.35 -0.59 -29.68
C LYS A 922 -51.45 0.63 -30.60
N ALA A 923 -50.40 1.45 -30.66
CA ALA A 923 -50.39 2.64 -31.51
C ALA A 923 -50.36 2.28 -33.01
N ILE A 924 -49.61 1.24 -33.40
CA ILE A 924 -49.60 0.73 -34.78
C ILE A 924 -50.99 0.19 -35.17
N GLN A 925 -51.63 -0.59 -34.29
CA GLN A 925 -52.98 -1.13 -34.51
C GLN A 925 -54.05 -0.03 -34.61
N GLY A 926 -53.81 1.13 -34.00
CA GLY A 926 -54.71 2.28 -34.00
C GLY A 926 -54.67 3.15 -35.26
N LEU A 927 -53.79 2.86 -36.23
CA LEU A 927 -53.68 3.64 -37.48
C LEU A 927 -54.95 3.55 -38.34
N LYS A 928 -55.41 4.71 -38.87
CA LYS A 928 -56.58 4.80 -39.76
C LYS A 928 -56.23 5.49 -41.07
N GLU A 929 -56.56 4.89 -42.22
CA GLU A 929 -56.23 5.43 -43.55
C GLU A 929 -57.18 6.57 -44.02
N LYS A 930 -56.69 7.47 -44.89
CA LYS A 930 -57.45 8.54 -45.56
C LYS A 930 -58.03 8.04 -46.90
N THR A 931 -59.31 8.31 -47.19
CA THR A 931 -59.96 7.97 -48.47
C THR A 931 -59.86 9.08 -49.53
N PRO A 932 -59.78 8.77 -50.85
CA PRO A 932 -59.65 9.77 -51.92
C PRO A 932 -60.99 10.31 -52.49
N ASP A 933 -61.10 11.63 -52.67
CA ASP A 933 -62.28 12.35 -53.18
C ASP A 933 -62.34 12.46 -54.72
N LYS A 934 -63.56 12.39 -55.29
CA LYS A 934 -63.90 12.67 -56.70
C LYS A 934 -64.61 14.03 -56.78
N ALA A 935 -64.33 14.83 -57.82
CA ALA A 935 -64.81 16.22 -57.96
C ALA A 935 -66.35 16.35 -58.05
N THR A 936 -66.92 17.33 -57.34
CA THR A 936 -68.35 17.70 -57.34
C THR A 936 -68.72 18.66 -58.48
N SER A 937 -69.98 18.66 -58.89
CA SER A 937 -70.60 19.61 -59.83
C SER A 937 -71.89 20.20 -59.23
N THR A 938 -72.43 21.31 -59.78
CA THR A 938 -73.63 22.00 -59.25
C THR A 938 -74.79 21.97 -60.24
N ILE A 939 -75.99 21.58 -59.78
CA ILE A 939 -77.25 21.58 -60.55
C ILE A 939 -78.23 22.58 -59.92
N THR A 940 -79.04 23.24 -60.73
CA THR A 940 -79.96 24.32 -60.32
C THR A 940 -81.40 24.02 -60.70
N SER A 941 -82.37 24.48 -59.91
CA SER A 941 -83.81 24.26 -60.14
C SER A 941 -84.31 24.90 -61.44
N ASN A 942 -85.09 24.15 -62.23
CA ASN A 942 -85.76 24.66 -63.44
C ASN A 942 -86.72 25.81 -63.07
N GLY A 943 -86.61 26.96 -63.74
CA GLY A 943 -87.17 28.27 -63.34
C GLY A 943 -88.70 28.42 -63.31
N ASP A 944 -89.40 27.59 -62.54
CA ASP A 944 -90.81 27.78 -62.17
C ASP A 944 -90.95 29.01 -61.25
N LYS A 945 -91.80 29.97 -61.64
CA LYS A 945 -92.03 31.23 -60.90
C LYS A 945 -92.68 31.03 -59.52
N ASN A 946 -93.16 29.83 -59.21
CA ASN A 946 -93.87 29.51 -57.95
C ASN A 946 -92.99 28.84 -56.88
N VAL A 947 -91.69 28.67 -57.14
CA VAL A 947 -90.72 28.00 -56.28
C VAL A 947 -89.45 28.87 -56.16
N PRO A 948 -88.83 29.03 -54.97
CA PRO A 948 -87.57 29.75 -54.84
C PRO A 948 -86.45 29.08 -55.65
N HIS A 949 -85.44 29.85 -56.00
CA HIS A 949 -84.25 29.34 -56.68
C HIS A 949 -83.47 28.42 -55.74
N ILE A 950 -83.29 27.15 -56.11
CA ILE A 950 -82.56 26.16 -55.31
C ILE A 950 -81.40 25.59 -56.14
N THR A 951 -80.20 25.53 -55.56
CA THR A 951 -79.04 24.85 -56.15
C THR A 951 -78.58 23.69 -55.28
N VAL A 952 -78.15 22.60 -55.89
CA VAL A 952 -77.59 21.42 -55.21
C VAL A 952 -76.23 21.11 -55.82
N GLU A 953 -75.19 21.08 -54.99
CA GLU A 953 -73.85 20.64 -55.36
C GLU A 953 -73.60 19.22 -54.85
N GLY A 954 -73.03 18.36 -55.70
CA GLY A 954 -72.77 16.94 -55.40
C GLY A 954 -72.11 16.25 -56.58
N ILE A 955 -72.02 14.91 -56.57
CA ILE A 955 -71.55 14.16 -57.74
C ILE A 955 -72.78 13.68 -58.51
N PHE A 956 -72.86 14.04 -59.79
CA PHE A 956 -74.02 13.76 -60.64
C PHE A 956 -73.64 13.08 -61.95
N SER A 957 -74.53 12.26 -62.50
CA SER A 957 -74.40 11.72 -63.86
C SER A 957 -74.60 12.80 -64.93
N ASP A 958 -73.95 12.64 -66.09
CA ASP A 958 -74.19 13.48 -67.28
C ASP A 958 -75.68 13.44 -67.64
N ASN A 959 -76.39 14.57 -67.59
CA ASN A 959 -77.85 14.77 -67.75
C ASN A 959 -78.71 14.76 -66.46
N ALA A 960 -78.12 14.72 -65.27
CA ALA A 960 -78.86 14.93 -64.03
C ALA A 960 -79.52 16.32 -63.99
N ALA A 961 -80.79 16.38 -63.59
CA ALA A 961 -81.53 17.63 -63.40
C ALA A 961 -82.26 17.66 -62.05
N LEU A 962 -82.34 18.84 -61.44
CA LEU A 962 -83.02 19.05 -60.16
C LEU A 962 -84.52 19.28 -60.35
N ASN A 963 -85.30 18.36 -59.82
CA ASN A 963 -86.76 18.47 -59.73
C ASN A 963 -87.13 18.99 -58.35
N VAL A 964 -87.84 20.14 -58.33
CA VAL A 964 -88.33 20.75 -57.10
C VAL A 964 -89.84 20.76 -57.12
N LYS A 965 -90.46 20.11 -56.13
CA LYS A 965 -91.92 20.10 -55.97
C LYS A 965 -92.29 20.77 -54.66
N LYS A 966 -93.07 21.84 -54.70
CA LYS A 966 -93.59 22.48 -53.50
C LYS A 966 -94.60 21.57 -52.80
N ILE A 967 -94.43 21.35 -51.51
CA ILE A 967 -95.31 20.51 -50.70
C ILE A 967 -96.44 21.40 -50.13
N PRO A 968 -97.72 21.15 -50.45
CA PRO A 968 -98.83 21.96 -49.98
C PRO A 968 -99.12 21.72 -48.50
N ALA A 969 -99.70 22.72 -47.82
CA ALA A 969 -99.99 22.63 -46.39
C ALA A 969 -100.98 21.52 -45.99
N SER A 970 -101.74 21.00 -46.96
CA SER A 970 -102.65 19.87 -46.79
C SER A 970 -101.95 18.50 -46.76
N ASP A 971 -100.71 18.40 -47.25
CA ASP A 971 -99.93 17.17 -47.33
C ASP A 971 -99.49 16.69 -45.94
N ASP A 972 -99.54 15.38 -45.71
CA ASP A 972 -99.15 14.80 -44.43
C ASP A 972 -97.66 14.99 -44.13
N THR A 973 -96.81 15.05 -45.16
CA THR A 973 -95.38 15.38 -45.04
C THR A 973 -95.19 16.79 -44.51
N TYR A 974 -95.96 17.76 -45.02
CA TYR A 974 -95.95 19.14 -44.52
C TYR A 974 -96.39 19.20 -43.05
N LYS A 975 -97.45 18.47 -42.68
CA LYS A 975 -97.94 18.44 -41.29
C LYS A 975 -96.90 17.85 -40.34
N LYS A 976 -96.23 16.76 -40.74
CA LYS A 976 -95.15 16.13 -39.97
C LYS A 976 -93.94 17.06 -39.78
N LEU A 977 -93.49 17.71 -40.86
CA LEU A 977 -92.41 18.71 -40.80
C LEU A 977 -92.81 19.91 -39.92
N LYS A 978 -94.02 20.44 -40.11
CA LYS A 978 -94.56 21.56 -39.32
C LYS A 978 -94.63 21.26 -37.83
N ALA A 979 -94.93 20.02 -37.44
CA ALA A 979 -94.97 19.62 -36.03
C ALA A 979 -93.61 19.70 -35.33
N LYS A 980 -92.50 19.74 -36.08
CA LYS A 980 -91.13 19.91 -35.55
C LYS A 980 -90.64 21.35 -35.57
N VAL A 981 -91.40 22.27 -36.17
CA VAL A 981 -90.99 23.68 -36.27
C VAL A 981 -90.96 24.33 -34.90
N ALA A 982 -89.80 24.88 -34.54
CA ALA A 982 -89.59 25.55 -33.26
C ALA A 982 -90.49 26.79 -33.12
N SER A 983 -90.93 27.08 -31.89
CA SER A 983 -91.73 28.27 -31.59
C SER A 983 -90.98 29.54 -32.00
N GLY A 984 -91.68 30.50 -32.63
CA GLY A 984 -91.09 31.76 -33.11
C GLY A 984 -90.41 31.68 -34.49
N MET A 985 -90.56 30.56 -35.21
CA MET A 985 -90.06 30.41 -36.59
C MET A 985 -91.19 30.55 -37.62
N LYS A 986 -90.99 31.40 -38.63
CA LYS A 986 -91.87 31.52 -39.80
C LYS A 986 -91.46 30.50 -40.86
N ILE A 987 -92.41 29.69 -41.34
CA ILE A 987 -92.19 28.75 -42.45
C ILE A 987 -92.18 29.53 -43.78
N LEU A 988 -91.09 29.39 -44.55
CA LEU A 988 -90.96 30.02 -45.87
C LEU A 988 -91.48 29.11 -46.98
N GLY A 989 -91.29 27.80 -46.83
CA GLY A 989 -91.82 26.81 -47.75
C GLY A 989 -91.36 25.40 -47.37
N ALA A 990 -92.02 24.41 -47.96
CA ALA A 990 -91.57 23.03 -47.93
C ALA A 990 -91.49 22.49 -49.36
N TYR A 991 -90.43 21.75 -49.64
CA TYR A 991 -90.02 21.34 -50.98
C TYR A 991 -89.55 19.90 -50.95
N ASP A 992 -90.05 19.11 -51.87
CA ASP A 992 -89.53 17.78 -52.18
C ASP A 992 -88.50 17.94 -53.30
N LEU A 993 -87.26 17.54 -53.03
CA LEU A 993 -86.12 17.71 -53.92
C LEU A 993 -85.68 16.33 -54.41
N THR A 994 -85.69 16.12 -55.73
CA THR A 994 -85.24 14.87 -56.35
C THR A 994 -84.36 15.16 -57.57
N ILE A 995 -83.44 14.26 -57.91
CA ILE A 995 -82.56 14.37 -59.09
C ILE A 995 -82.96 13.33 -60.13
N SER A 996 -83.08 13.73 -61.40
CA SER A 996 -83.31 12.80 -62.51
C SER A 996 -81.99 12.17 -62.98
N GLY A 997 -81.48 11.16 -62.26
CA GLY A 997 -80.22 10.48 -62.59
C GLY A 997 -79.51 9.93 -61.35
N GLU A 998 -78.29 9.43 -61.52
CA GLU A 998 -77.46 9.03 -60.38
C GLU A 998 -76.91 10.28 -59.69
N ALA A 999 -77.11 10.35 -58.37
CA ALA A 999 -76.62 11.41 -57.51
C ALA A 999 -75.96 10.79 -56.29
N LYS A 1000 -74.74 11.23 -55.97
CA LYS A 1000 -74.00 10.78 -54.78
C LYS A 1000 -73.60 11.98 -53.93
N GLY A 1001 -74.03 11.97 -52.67
CA GLY A 1001 -73.72 12.99 -51.68
C GLY A 1001 -72.31 12.86 -51.08
N PRO A 1002 -71.94 13.75 -50.13
CA PRO A 1002 -72.81 14.73 -49.50
C PRO A 1002 -73.25 15.84 -50.46
N PHE A 1003 -74.50 16.28 -50.32
CA PHE A 1003 -75.09 17.34 -51.14
C PHE A 1003 -75.09 18.67 -50.39
N THR A 1004 -74.55 19.72 -51.01
CA THR A 1004 -74.71 21.09 -50.50
C THR A 1004 -75.88 21.76 -51.19
N ILE A 1005 -76.95 22.01 -50.43
CA ILE A 1005 -78.20 22.62 -50.91
C ILE A 1005 -78.22 24.09 -50.52
N THR A 1006 -78.53 24.95 -51.48
CA THR A 1006 -78.73 26.38 -51.27
C THR A 1006 -80.16 26.76 -51.62
N PHE A 1007 -80.91 27.28 -50.66
CA PHE A 1007 -82.24 27.86 -50.85
C PHE A 1007 -82.14 29.39 -50.93
N ASP A 1008 -82.58 29.99 -52.03
CA ASP A 1008 -82.73 31.45 -52.13
C ASP A 1008 -84.04 31.88 -51.46
N VAL A 1009 -83.92 32.46 -50.28
CA VAL A 1009 -85.05 32.89 -49.44
C VAL A 1009 -85.31 34.39 -49.52
N GLY A 1010 -84.45 35.15 -50.21
CA GLY A 1010 -84.54 36.60 -50.36
C GLY A 1010 -83.78 37.39 -49.28
N LYS A 1011 -83.21 38.53 -49.67
CA LYS A 1011 -82.31 39.36 -48.84
C LYS A 1011 -82.97 39.99 -47.61
N ASP A 1012 -84.29 40.11 -47.60
CA ASP A 1012 -85.06 40.65 -46.46
C ASP A 1012 -84.91 39.82 -45.18
N TYR A 1013 -84.41 38.59 -45.30
CA TYR A 1013 -84.18 37.68 -44.18
C TYR A 1013 -82.72 37.64 -43.71
N ASN A 1014 -81.79 38.39 -44.33
CA ASN A 1014 -80.38 38.37 -43.97
C ASN A 1014 -80.12 38.62 -42.48
N GLY A 1015 -79.20 37.83 -41.92
CA GLY A 1015 -78.84 37.90 -40.50
C GLY A 1015 -79.83 37.21 -39.55
N ARG A 1016 -80.99 36.73 -40.02
CA ARG A 1016 -81.92 35.95 -39.20
C ARG A 1016 -81.50 34.49 -39.12
N LYS A 1017 -81.72 33.86 -37.97
CA LYS A 1017 -81.57 32.42 -37.78
C LYS A 1017 -82.54 31.68 -38.70
N ALA A 1018 -82.04 30.72 -39.47
CA ALA A 1018 -82.80 29.82 -40.32
C ALA A 1018 -82.65 28.38 -39.83
N ILE A 1019 -83.73 27.60 -39.87
CA ILE A 1019 -83.68 26.16 -39.58
C ILE A 1019 -84.32 25.43 -40.76
N VAL A 1020 -83.56 24.51 -41.35
CA VAL A 1020 -84.06 23.60 -42.38
C VAL A 1020 -84.34 22.24 -41.75
N TYR A 1021 -85.58 21.80 -41.83
CA TYR A 1021 -86.01 20.48 -41.40
C TYR A 1021 -85.98 19.54 -42.60
N HIS A 1022 -85.30 18.40 -42.47
CA HIS A 1022 -85.12 17.42 -43.52
C HIS A 1022 -85.72 16.09 -43.06
N MET A 1023 -86.70 15.58 -43.80
CA MET A 1023 -87.28 14.26 -43.56
C MET A 1023 -86.47 13.23 -44.33
N LEU A 1024 -85.81 12.33 -43.61
CA LEU A 1024 -85.05 11.21 -44.17
C LEU A 1024 -86.00 10.10 -44.67
N ASP A 1025 -85.50 9.19 -45.51
CA ASP A 1025 -86.28 8.09 -46.08
C ASP A 1025 -86.89 7.15 -45.02
N ASN A 1026 -86.26 7.05 -43.84
CA ASN A 1026 -86.79 6.29 -42.70
C ASN A 1026 -87.96 7.01 -41.96
N GLY A 1027 -88.32 8.23 -42.38
CA GLY A 1027 -89.36 9.06 -41.80
C GLY A 1027 -88.92 9.90 -40.59
N GLU A 1028 -87.67 9.79 -40.14
CA GLU A 1028 -87.09 10.68 -39.12
C GLU A 1028 -86.85 12.07 -39.68
N ILE A 1029 -86.96 13.09 -38.82
CA ILE A 1029 -86.73 14.49 -39.21
C ILE A 1029 -85.50 15.00 -38.48
N GLU A 1030 -84.46 15.33 -39.23
CA GLU A 1030 -83.32 16.09 -38.72
C GLU A 1030 -83.50 17.59 -38.97
N SER A 1031 -82.78 18.43 -38.22
CA SER A 1031 -82.80 19.88 -38.40
C SER A 1031 -81.39 20.44 -38.49
N LYS A 1032 -81.14 21.29 -39.48
CA LYS A 1032 -79.89 22.03 -39.64
C LYS A 1032 -80.14 23.51 -39.37
N GLU A 1033 -79.45 24.04 -38.36
CA GLU A 1033 -79.50 25.47 -38.04
C GLU A 1033 -78.42 26.24 -38.81
N THR A 1034 -78.77 27.38 -39.36
CA THR A 1034 -77.85 28.28 -40.06
C THR A 1034 -78.35 29.73 -39.96
N VAL A 1035 -77.70 30.65 -40.67
CA VAL A 1035 -78.09 32.06 -40.75
C VAL A 1035 -78.26 32.43 -42.21
N VAL A 1036 -79.30 33.21 -42.53
CA VAL A 1036 -79.48 33.71 -43.90
C VAL A 1036 -78.35 34.69 -44.23
N LYS A 1037 -77.57 34.41 -45.28
CA LYS A 1037 -76.51 35.28 -45.80
C LYS A 1037 -76.76 35.56 -47.28
N ASP A 1038 -76.71 36.82 -47.69
CA ASP A 1038 -76.98 37.27 -49.07
C ASP A 1038 -78.29 36.75 -49.71
N GLY A 1039 -79.31 36.55 -48.88
CA GLY A 1039 -80.62 36.04 -49.24
C GLY A 1039 -80.67 34.52 -49.32
N LYS A 1040 -79.62 33.81 -48.91
CA LYS A 1040 -79.47 32.36 -49.10
C LYS A 1040 -79.35 31.61 -47.78
N VAL A 1041 -79.91 30.42 -47.76
CA VAL A 1041 -79.78 29.42 -46.70
C VAL A 1041 -79.04 28.23 -47.29
N VAL A 1042 -77.84 27.94 -46.78
CA VAL A 1042 -76.98 26.84 -47.28
C VAL A 1042 -76.88 25.76 -46.20
N ILE A 1043 -77.13 24.51 -46.57
CA ILE A 1043 -77.00 23.32 -45.72
C ILE A 1043 -76.29 22.19 -46.47
N THR A 1044 -75.69 21.25 -45.74
CA THR A 1044 -75.13 20.01 -46.31
C THR A 1044 -75.85 18.81 -45.72
N VAL A 1045 -76.26 17.86 -46.57
CA VAL A 1045 -77.04 16.68 -46.22
C VAL A 1045 -76.61 15.46 -47.04
N ASP A 1046 -76.89 14.26 -46.53
CA ASP A 1046 -76.47 13.02 -47.19
C ASP A 1046 -77.50 12.48 -48.19
N SER A 1047 -78.77 12.93 -48.11
CA SER A 1047 -79.85 12.56 -49.02
C SER A 1047 -80.66 13.76 -49.47
N LEU A 1048 -81.36 13.62 -50.60
CA LEU A 1048 -82.31 14.60 -51.11
C LEU A 1048 -83.73 14.03 -50.91
N SER A 1049 -84.39 14.52 -49.86
CA SER A 1049 -85.73 14.10 -49.45
C SER A 1049 -86.45 15.30 -48.80
N PRO A 1050 -87.78 15.29 -48.61
CA PRO A 1050 -88.55 16.50 -48.28
C PRO A 1050 -87.94 17.45 -47.24
N PHE A 1051 -87.79 18.72 -47.60
CA PHE A 1051 -87.24 19.79 -46.78
C PHE A 1051 -88.30 20.83 -46.40
N MET A 1052 -88.22 21.41 -45.21
CA MET A 1052 -88.97 22.61 -44.81
C MET A 1052 -88.02 23.69 -44.30
N VAL A 1053 -88.04 24.86 -44.95
CA VAL A 1053 -87.17 25.99 -44.60
C VAL A 1053 -87.94 26.98 -43.75
N THR A 1054 -87.36 27.35 -42.61
CA THR A 1054 -87.95 28.28 -41.65
C THR A 1054 -86.97 29.37 -41.26
N VAL A 1055 -87.47 30.54 -40.87
CA VAL A 1055 -86.66 31.68 -40.39
C VAL A 1055 -87.30 32.30 -39.15
N SER A 1056 -86.48 32.60 -38.14
CA SER A 1056 -86.89 33.26 -36.88
C SER A 1056 -87.65 34.55 -37.16
N GLU A 1057 -88.78 34.84 -36.50
CA GLU A 1057 -89.58 36.07 -36.70
C GLU A 1057 -88.82 37.37 -36.38
N LYS A 1058 -89.20 38.49 -37.02
CA LYS A 1058 -88.52 39.79 -36.85
C LYS A 1058 -88.84 40.31 -35.45
N SER A 1059 -87.85 40.40 -34.55
CA SER A 1059 -88.09 40.81 -33.16
C SER A 1059 -88.57 42.27 -33.08
N GLY A 1060 -89.77 42.46 -32.53
CA GLY A 1060 -90.28 43.77 -32.12
C GLY A 1060 -89.67 44.21 -30.77
N THR A 1061 -89.52 45.51 -30.59
CA THR A 1061 -88.96 46.17 -29.40
C THR A 1061 -89.68 45.83 -28.08
N ALA A 1062 -88.88 45.31 -27.14
CA ALA A 1062 -88.96 45.27 -25.66
C ALA A 1062 -90.30 45.38 -24.90
N LYS A 1063 -90.48 44.46 -23.92
CA LYS A 1063 -91.04 44.80 -22.59
C LYS A 1063 -90.51 43.87 -21.49
N THR A 1064 -90.28 44.48 -20.34
CA THR A 1064 -89.67 44.06 -19.07
C THR A 1064 -90.51 43.10 -18.20
N ALA A 1065 -89.80 42.38 -17.31
CA ALA A 1065 -90.10 42.08 -15.90
C ALA A 1065 -90.47 40.64 -15.46
N ALA A 1066 -89.54 40.06 -14.69
CA ALA A 1066 -89.65 39.53 -13.31
C ALA A 1066 -90.40 38.22 -12.94
N LYS A 1067 -89.56 37.26 -12.50
CA LYS A 1067 -89.51 36.50 -11.21
C LYS A 1067 -90.41 35.28 -10.88
N THR A 1068 -89.73 34.35 -10.20
CA THR A 1068 -90.15 33.17 -9.37
C THR A 1068 -90.61 31.92 -10.14
N GLY A 1069 -90.31 30.68 -9.76
CA GLY A 1069 -89.62 30.06 -8.62
C GLY A 1069 -89.94 28.54 -8.65
N ASP A 1070 -88.96 27.71 -8.27
CA ASP A 1070 -88.98 26.32 -7.79
C ASP A 1070 -89.95 25.25 -8.35
N HIS A 1071 -89.41 24.11 -8.78
CA HIS A 1071 -89.33 22.88 -7.95
C HIS A 1071 -88.83 21.66 -8.76
N ALA A 1072 -87.82 20.97 -8.23
CA ALA A 1072 -87.42 19.60 -8.57
C ALA A 1072 -88.37 18.56 -7.93
N PRO A 1073 -88.31 17.25 -8.29
CA PRO A 1073 -87.43 16.31 -7.55
C PRO A 1073 -86.81 15.15 -8.39
N VAL A 1074 -85.51 14.78 -8.17
CA VAL A 1074 -84.93 13.59 -7.43
C VAL A 1074 -84.76 12.32 -8.31
N ILE A 1075 -83.54 11.91 -8.77
CA ILE A 1075 -82.41 11.12 -8.14
C ILE A 1075 -82.74 9.61 -7.98
N PRO A 1076 -81.81 8.59 -8.12
CA PRO A 1076 -80.32 8.55 -8.01
C PRO A 1076 -79.61 7.79 -9.18
N MET A 1077 -78.29 7.53 -9.32
CA MET A 1077 -77.10 7.47 -8.44
C MET A 1077 -75.78 7.42 -9.29
N LEU A 1078 -74.71 8.08 -8.81
CA LEU A 1078 -73.25 7.70 -8.73
C LEU A 1078 -72.50 7.05 -9.94
N LEU A 1079 -71.20 7.27 -10.24
CA LEU A 1079 -70.03 7.82 -9.51
C LEU A 1079 -68.94 8.28 -10.53
N VAL A 1080 -68.04 9.11 -10.02
CA VAL A 1080 -66.94 9.96 -10.54
C VAL A 1080 -65.64 9.20 -10.94
N CYS A 1081 -64.79 9.79 -11.80
CA CYS A 1081 -63.35 10.04 -11.53
C CYS A 1081 -62.60 10.85 -12.61
N ILE A 1082 -61.89 11.89 -12.16
CA ILE A 1082 -60.79 12.62 -12.83
C ILE A 1082 -59.64 12.68 -11.79
N LEU A 1083 -58.37 12.50 -12.19
CA LEU A 1083 -57.29 13.51 -12.04
C LEU A 1083 -55.87 12.96 -12.25
N ALA A 1084 -55.05 13.88 -12.74
CA ALA A 1084 -53.64 13.76 -13.11
C ALA A 1084 -52.75 14.47 -12.06
N GLY A 1085 -51.46 14.06 -12.04
CA GLY A 1085 -50.33 14.98 -12.01
C GLY A 1085 -49.54 15.16 -10.70
N GLY A 1086 -48.23 14.97 -10.80
CA GLY A 1086 -47.23 15.98 -10.37
C GLY A 1086 -46.62 15.85 -8.98
N ALA A 1087 -45.28 15.85 -8.95
CA ALA A 1087 -44.43 16.01 -7.78
C ALA A 1087 -44.26 17.48 -7.34
N VAL A 1088 -43.90 17.70 -6.07
CA VAL A 1088 -42.74 18.47 -5.55
C VAL A 1088 -42.99 18.90 -4.08
N VAL A 1089 -41.91 18.82 -3.30
CA VAL A 1089 -41.69 19.01 -1.86
C VAL A 1089 -41.92 20.46 -1.37
N PHE A 1090 -42.43 20.66 -0.12
CA PHE A 1090 -41.78 21.44 0.97
C PHE A 1090 -42.58 21.47 2.31
N THR A 1091 -41.84 21.20 3.41
CA THR A 1091 -41.97 21.70 4.82
C THR A 1091 -43.14 21.30 5.78
N VAL A 1092 -42.70 20.67 6.90
CA VAL A 1092 -42.91 21.00 8.34
C VAL A 1092 -44.14 20.49 9.16
N LYS A 1093 -43.77 19.60 10.12
CA LYS A 1093 -44.26 19.29 11.49
C LYS A 1093 -45.49 20.02 12.09
N LYS A 1094 -46.40 19.23 12.70
CA LYS A 1094 -46.59 18.96 14.18
C LYS A 1094 -47.90 18.15 14.40
N LYS A 1095 -47.84 16.96 15.06
CA LYS A 1095 -48.35 16.61 16.44
C LYS A 1095 -49.76 17.17 16.76
N LYS A 1096 -50.75 16.43 17.30
CA LYS A 1096 -50.79 15.27 18.24
C LYS A 1096 -52.25 14.75 18.36
N TRP A 1097 -52.43 13.56 18.97
CA TRP A 1097 -53.67 12.88 19.45
C TRP A 1097 -54.48 12.19 18.34
N SER A 1098 -54.90 10.92 18.43
CA SER A 1098 -55.18 10.02 19.56
C SER A 1098 -54.63 8.62 19.34
#